data_AF-A0AAV5CUJ0-F1
#
_entry.id   AF-A0AAV5CUJ0-F1
#
_cell.length_a   1.000
_cell.length_b   1.000
_cell.length_c   1.000
_cell.angle_alpha   90.00
_cell.angle_beta   90.00
_cell.angle_gamma   90.00
#
_symmetry.space_group_name_H-M   'P 1'
#
loop_
_entity.id
_entity.type
_entity.pdbx_description
1 polymer ?
#
loop_
_entity_poly.entity_id
_entity_poly.type
_entity_poly.pdbx_seq_one_letter_code
_entity_poly.pdbx_strand_id
1 'polypeptide(L)'
;MSKNAAEGGGAGSDGLNVEEPSVGRLIAFLFLTHFAGLFAILPFRDYFIMRHNLTFPSGTATAHLINTIHNPHGAKQARKQVSVLLKTFVSTMAWSVFQWFFSGPGGPACGFQAFPTFGLAAFRRGFSFNFTMSNVGVGMLSPYKITLSMLAGSLLSWGVLWPYIESKEGSWYPAGLGDYSLSGINAYRTFTGISMVLADGLFLLLCILLRTLRAMMARSNNKHPHHPPPFRCLSESVVVNNDSSSRPIPGPSRSFDDRRRAQVFLRDRVSSPASALCYVALSAVSVAAIPRLYPQLAHRHVAAAYLAAPVFAFSNASPCWVFGSWAGLDRGGVVAGLAACGIFVSAVSPAADLVQECRTGYLTLTSPHTVLLGQIAGTALGCVVSPVVFWVLYKLYDRDADGPDTVPYAKLYRAMVMLGTGQGGGLPRHSLLLCEIFFALALVVGVILEVAARRGWRVVGRFVPSTIAMAVGFFVSPKLAVGMCAGSVVVFMWKRHDRDEARVLAPAVAAGMICGDGFGSLLLSVLAIFKARAPICIMFLSRDVNARLDAFLATLHNPVHGCPPLSVAVLRRPSVYPLHFCLNLFFEGKTCLQKPFVVQAKRSGGLDKATTRPRGTQVSGQPKKRAPLTRGTVSPPLPVPANIPRPPYVGTKEAPEIAKEIQMHDKDSIVHMRAACELAARVLEYAGTLVKPSVTTDEIDKAVHKMIIDAGAYPSPLGYGGFPKSVCTSVNECMCHGIPDSRELQDGDIINIDVTVYLNGYHGDTSKTFLCGDVDEPSKQLVKVTEECLLRAISTCKHGTSYKKIGRRISEHAERHGFGVVECFVGHGVGKVFHSEPIIYHQKLTGVLLATGNNRPGQMVEGQTFTIEPILSIGSIDCDMWGDGWTAVTTDGSVAAQFEHTILITRSGAEILTKC
;
A
#
# COMPACT_ATOMS: atom_id res chain seq x y z
N MET A 1 -0.84 13.23 -37.85
CA MET A 1 0.09 14.37 -37.81
C MET A 1 -0.58 15.45 -38.65
N SER A 2 -1.05 16.53 -38.02
CA SER A 2 -1.68 17.63 -38.77
C SER A 2 -0.64 18.48 -39.50
N LYS A 3 -1.08 19.31 -40.44
CA LYS A 3 -0.22 20.26 -41.16
C LYS A 3 0.54 21.18 -40.20
N ASN A 4 -0.14 21.71 -39.18
CA ASN A 4 0.47 22.62 -38.19
C ASN A 4 1.58 21.94 -37.36
N ALA A 5 1.44 20.65 -37.05
CA ALA A 5 2.47 19.91 -36.33
C ALA A 5 3.62 19.43 -37.24
N ALA A 6 3.48 19.61 -38.57
CA ALA A 6 4.49 19.37 -39.57
C ALA A 6 5.24 20.65 -40.00
N GLU A 7 4.83 21.84 -39.52
CA GLU A 7 5.49 23.12 -39.85
C GLU A 7 6.92 23.16 -39.26
N GLY A 8 7.88 23.34 -40.16
CA GLY A 8 9.32 23.15 -39.94
C GLY A 8 10.14 22.83 -41.20
N GLY A 9 9.51 22.70 -42.38
CA GLY A 9 10.20 22.77 -43.68
C GLY A 9 11.18 21.63 -44.02
N GLY A 10 10.93 20.40 -43.56
CA GLY A 10 11.73 19.22 -43.90
C GLY A 10 10.92 18.13 -44.60
N ALA A 11 11.58 17.18 -45.29
CA ALA A 11 10.92 16.09 -46.02
C ALA A 11 9.86 15.35 -45.18
N GLY A 12 8.74 14.95 -45.80
CA GLY A 12 7.62 14.33 -45.10
C GLY A 12 6.71 15.33 -44.36
N SER A 13 6.76 16.61 -44.73
CA SER A 13 5.80 17.65 -44.30
C SER A 13 4.62 17.81 -45.27
N ASP A 14 4.53 16.96 -46.29
CA ASP A 14 3.61 17.07 -47.42
C ASP A 14 3.10 15.69 -47.91
N GLY A 15 2.04 15.71 -48.72
CA GLY A 15 1.46 14.51 -49.33
C GLY A 15 0.86 13.50 -48.35
N LEU A 16 1.14 12.21 -48.56
CA LEU A 16 0.61 11.08 -47.78
C LEU A 16 1.14 11.00 -46.33
N ASN A 17 2.09 11.86 -45.94
CA ASN A 17 2.72 11.91 -44.61
C ASN A 17 2.06 12.89 -43.63
N VAL A 18 0.97 13.55 -44.04
CA VAL A 18 0.20 14.48 -43.22
C VAL A 18 -1.29 14.13 -43.32
N GLU A 19 -1.97 14.10 -42.18
CA GLU A 19 -3.38 13.75 -42.09
C GLU A 19 -4.05 14.60 -41.00
N GLU A 20 -5.05 15.39 -41.38
CA GLU A 20 -5.81 16.23 -40.44
C GLU A 20 -6.71 15.37 -39.53
N PRO A 21 -6.79 15.69 -38.23
CA PRO A 21 -7.61 14.94 -37.30
C PRO A 21 -9.10 15.18 -37.57
N SER A 22 -9.84 14.10 -37.82
CA SER A 22 -11.31 14.12 -37.88
C SER A 22 -11.89 13.34 -36.71
N VAL A 23 -12.91 13.91 -36.06
CA VAL A 23 -13.50 13.35 -34.85
C VAL A 23 -14.03 11.93 -35.09
N GLY A 24 -14.82 11.73 -36.15
CA GLY A 24 -15.39 10.42 -36.48
C GLY A 24 -14.34 9.34 -36.75
N ARG A 25 -13.25 9.68 -37.45
CA ARG A 25 -12.15 8.73 -37.72
C ARG A 25 -11.38 8.39 -36.45
N LEU A 26 -11.13 9.37 -35.58
CA LEU A 26 -10.47 9.15 -34.29
C LEU A 26 -11.34 8.27 -33.39
N ILE A 27 -12.64 8.52 -33.30
CA ILE A 27 -13.58 7.67 -32.54
C ILE A 27 -13.51 6.22 -33.06
N ALA A 28 -13.66 6.01 -34.37
CA ALA A 28 -13.61 4.68 -34.97
C ALA A 28 -12.26 3.98 -34.72
N PHE A 29 -11.15 4.70 -34.84
CA PHE A 29 -9.81 4.17 -34.57
C PHE A 29 -9.62 3.78 -33.09
N LEU A 30 -10.09 4.59 -32.15
CA LEU A 30 -10.01 4.27 -30.72
C LEU A 30 -10.88 3.07 -30.35
N PHE A 31 -12.10 2.96 -30.89
CA PHE A 31 -12.96 1.80 -30.66
C PHE A 31 -12.32 0.49 -31.11
N LEU A 32 -11.69 0.47 -32.29
CA LEU A 32 -10.99 -0.70 -32.80
C LEU A 32 -9.78 -1.07 -31.93
N THR A 33 -9.01 -0.07 -31.50
CA THR A 33 -7.73 -0.31 -30.81
C THR A 33 -7.84 -0.55 -29.31
N HIS A 34 -8.64 0.24 -28.59
CA HIS A 34 -8.73 0.19 -27.12
C HIS A 34 -9.42 -1.07 -26.61
N PHE A 35 -10.48 -1.53 -27.28
CA PHE A 35 -11.21 -2.72 -26.86
C PHE A 35 -10.36 -3.98 -26.97
N ALA A 36 -9.54 -4.10 -28.02
CA ALA A 36 -8.56 -5.17 -28.11
C ALA A 36 -7.57 -5.09 -26.93
N GLY A 37 -7.08 -3.89 -26.59
CA GLY A 37 -6.16 -3.67 -25.47
C GLY A 37 -6.61 -4.25 -24.13
N LEU A 38 -7.90 -4.12 -23.78
CA LEU A 38 -8.47 -4.62 -22.52
C LEU A 38 -8.18 -6.11 -22.26
N PHE A 39 -8.09 -6.92 -23.31
CA PHE A 39 -7.92 -8.37 -23.19
C PHE A 39 -6.46 -8.83 -23.34
N ALA A 40 -5.54 -7.93 -23.70
CA ALA A 40 -4.15 -8.28 -24.05
C ALA A 40 -3.37 -8.92 -22.88
N ILE A 41 -3.53 -8.38 -21.66
CA ILE A 41 -2.79 -8.84 -20.47
C ILE A 41 -3.67 -9.45 -19.39
N LEU A 42 -4.98 -9.54 -19.63
CA LEU A 42 -5.94 -10.12 -18.69
C LEU A 42 -5.61 -11.57 -18.27
N PRO A 43 -5.05 -12.43 -19.15
CA PRO A 43 -4.55 -13.76 -18.75
C PRO A 43 -3.46 -13.73 -17.66
N PHE A 44 -2.72 -12.63 -17.53
CA PHE A 44 -1.60 -12.47 -16.59
C PHE A 44 -1.97 -11.71 -15.31
N ARG A 45 -3.24 -11.31 -15.13
CA ARG A 45 -3.68 -10.46 -14.01
C ARG A 45 -3.31 -11.02 -12.64
N ASP A 46 -3.47 -12.35 -12.46
CA ASP A 46 -3.25 -13.05 -11.20
C ASP A 46 -1.77 -12.94 -10.79
N TYR A 47 -0.87 -13.01 -11.78
CA TYR A 47 0.56 -12.86 -11.59
C TYR A 47 0.92 -11.45 -11.15
N PHE A 48 0.41 -10.43 -11.83
CA PHE A 48 0.71 -9.04 -11.51
C PHE A 48 0.19 -8.63 -10.13
N ILE A 49 -1.07 -8.97 -9.82
CA ILE A 49 -1.77 -8.51 -8.62
C ILE A 49 -1.31 -9.26 -7.37
N MET A 50 -1.20 -10.59 -7.43
CA MET A 50 -0.88 -11.39 -6.24
C MET A 50 0.62 -11.60 -6.02
N ARG A 51 1.44 -11.63 -7.07
CA ARG A 51 2.88 -11.93 -6.95
C ARG A 51 3.76 -10.69 -7.02
N HIS A 52 3.53 -9.80 -7.99
CA HIS A 52 4.26 -8.52 -8.08
C HIS A 52 3.67 -7.42 -7.21
N ASN A 53 2.47 -7.61 -6.66
CA ASN A 53 1.81 -6.70 -5.73
C ASN A 53 1.62 -5.27 -6.26
N LEU A 54 1.79 -5.07 -7.59
CA LEU A 54 1.72 -3.80 -8.33
C LEU A 54 1.95 -2.57 -7.46
N THR A 55 3.23 -2.23 -7.24
CA THR A 55 3.65 -1.20 -6.28
C THR A 55 3.28 0.24 -6.65
N PHE A 56 2.60 0.48 -7.77
CA PHE A 56 2.25 1.82 -8.23
C PHE A 56 1.04 2.38 -7.46
N PRO A 57 1.03 3.69 -7.12
CA PRO A 57 0.11 4.22 -6.11
C PRO A 57 -1.36 4.33 -6.54
N SER A 58 -1.72 4.36 -7.83
CA SER A 58 -3.08 4.75 -8.24
C SER A 58 -4.17 3.79 -7.72
N GLY A 59 -4.09 2.51 -8.05
CA GLY A 59 -5.11 1.55 -7.60
C GLY A 59 -5.15 1.35 -6.08
N THR A 60 -3.99 1.50 -5.42
CA THR A 60 -3.90 1.39 -3.96
C THR A 60 -4.50 2.61 -3.25
N ALA A 61 -4.23 3.82 -3.75
CA ALA A 61 -4.80 5.06 -3.19
C ALA A 61 -6.31 5.11 -3.37
N THR A 62 -6.81 4.75 -4.56
CA THR A 62 -8.24 4.65 -4.84
C THR A 62 -8.91 3.65 -3.89
N ALA A 63 -8.34 2.46 -3.71
CA ALA A 63 -8.89 1.46 -2.80
C ALA A 63 -8.92 1.93 -1.35
N HIS A 64 -7.86 2.58 -0.87
CA HIS A 64 -7.83 3.14 0.48
C HIS A 64 -8.90 4.21 0.68
N LEU A 65 -9.13 5.07 -0.32
CA LEU A 65 -10.18 6.09 -0.27
C LEU A 65 -11.58 5.46 -0.26
N ILE A 66 -11.85 4.51 -1.15
CA ILE A 66 -13.14 3.79 -1.21
C ILE A 66 -13.41 3.08 0.12
N ASN A 67 -12.45 2.28 0.61
CA ASN A 67 -12.59 1.57 1.88
C ASN A 67 -12.78 2.54 3.07
N THR A 68 -12.21 3.74 3.00
CA THR A 68 -12.39 4.78 4.02
C THR A 68 -13.82 5.34 4.01
N ILE A 69 -14.37 5.64 2.83
CA ILE A 69 -15.71 6.22 2.68
C ILE A 69 -16.80 5.19 3.03
N HIS A 70 -16.56 3.93 2.69
CA HIS A 70 -17.55 2.85 2.82
C HIS A 70 -17.37 1.97 4.07
N ASN A 71 -16.61 2.39 5.09
CA ASN A 71 -16.50 1.65 6.35
C ASN A 71 -17.60 2.09 7.36
N PRO A 72 -18.71 1.33 7.52
CA PRO A 72 -19.80 1.70 8.41
C PRO A 72 -19.45 1.58 9.90
N HIS A 73 -18.31 0.99 10.29
CA HIS A 73 -17.92 0.81 11.69
C HIS A 73 -16.82 1.78 12.15
N GLY A 74 -16.20 2.49 11.20
CA GLY A 74 -15.16 3.48 11.44
C GLY A 74 -15.63 4.92 11.26
N ALA A 75 -16.91 5.25 11.41
CA ALA A 75 -17.45 6.58 11.07
C ALA A 75 -16.64 7.75 11.67
N LYS A 76 -16.06 7.59 12.87
CA LYS A 76 -15.16 8.57 13.49
C LYS A 76 -13.81 8.68 12.76
N GLN A 77 -13.21 7.55 12.38
CA GLN A 77 -11.97 7.48 11.61
C GLN A 77 -12.17 7.97 10.17
N ALA A 78 -13.25 7.56 9.52
CA ALA A 78 -13.66 8.05 8.21
C ALA A 78 -13.89 9.57 8.24
N ARG A 79 -14.58 10.09 9.27
CA ARG A 79 -14.74 11.55 9.48
C ARG A 79 -13.40 12.25 9.71
N LYS A 80 -12.47 11.64 10.46
CA LYS A 80 -11.10 12.17 10.65
C LYS A 80 -10.35 12.21 9.30
N GLN A 81 -10.37 11.13 8.54
CA GLN A 81 -9.70 11.04 7.23
C GLN A 81 -10.30 12.01 6.20
N VAL A 82 -11.62 12.09 6.08
CA VAL A 82 -12.30 13.06 5.19
C VAL A 82 -12.01 14.49 5.61
N SER A 83 -12.02 14.79 6.92
CA SER A 83 -11.66 16.12 7.41
C SER A 83 -10.20 16.48 7.09
N VAL A 84 -9.26 15.55 7.27
CA VAL A 84 -7.85 15.75 6.94
C VAL A 84 -7.65 15.91 5.43
N LEU A 85 -8.33 15.11 4.61
CA LEU A 85 -8.34 15.24 3.15
C LEU A 85 -8.84 16.62 2.73
N LEU A 86 -9.97 17.08 3.25
CA LEU A 86 -10.51 18.40 2.92
C LEU A 86 -9.61 19.54 3.39
N LYS A 87 -9.02 19.45 4.60
CA LYS A 87 -8.08 20.45 5.11
C LYS A 87 -6.84 20.54 4.23
N THR A 88 -6.27 19.40 3.85
CA THR A 88 -5.08 19.34 3.00
C THR A 88 -5.39 19.81 1.58
N PHE A 89 -6.54 19.42 1.02
CA PHE A 89 -7.08 19.94 -0.23
C PHE A 89 -7.18 21.48 -0.24
N VAL A 90 -7.87 22.08 0.73
CA VAL A 90 -8.02 23.54 0.81
C VAL A 90 -6.67 24.22 1.00
N SER A 91 -5.80 23.68 1.86
CA SER A 91 -4.48 24.27 2.12
C SER A 91 -3.56 24.24 0.89
N THR A 92 -3.62 23.18 0.08
CA THR A 92 -2.79 23.04 -1.12
C THR A 92 -3.34 23.84 -2.28
N MET A 93 -4.67 23.94 -2.43
CA MET A 93 -5.29 24.87 -3.37
C MET A 93 -4.94 26.32 -3.04
N ALA A 94 -5.00 26.71 -1.76
CA ALA A 94 -4.58 28.02 -1.30
C ALA A 94 -3.08 28.26 -1.54
N TRP A 95 -2.25 27.24 -1.37
CA TRP A 95 -0.82 27.29 -1.70
C TRP A 95 -0.57 27.54 -3.20
N SER A 96 -1.30 26.88 -4.11
CA SER A 96 -1.15 27.12 -5.55
C SER A 96 -1.55 28.55 -5.94
N VAL A 97 -2.62 29.08 -5.35
CA VAL A 97 -3.02 30.49 -5.52
C VAL A 97 -1.94 31.43 -4.98
N PHE A 98 -1.42 31.15 -3.78
CA PHE A 98 -0.33 31.91 -3.19
C PHE A 98 0.91 31.90 -4.10
N GLN A 99 1.30 30.74 -4.64
CA GLN A 99 2.42 30.64 -5.57
C GLN A 99 2.21 31.51 -6.81
N TRP A 100 1.00 31.51 -7.38
CA TRP A 100 0.67 32.33 -8.55
C TRP A 100 0.89 33.82 -8.30
N PHE A 101 0.59 34.35 -7.11
CA PHE A 101 0.84 35.76 -6.79
C PHE A 101 2.30 36.18 -6.98
N PHE A 102 3.25 35.25 -6.84
CA PHE A 102 4.69 35.49 -6.94
C PHE A 102 5.34 35.01 -8.25
N SER A 103 4.55 34.46 -9.17
CA SER A 103 5.04 33.97 -10.46
C SER A 103 5.32 35.09 -11.46
N GLY A 104 4.70 36.26 -11.30
CA GLY A 104 4.91 37.46 -12.10
C GLY A 104 4.71 37.31 -13.62
N PRO A 105 4.82 38.41 -14.40
CA PRO A 105 4.77 38.38 -15.86
C PRO A 105 6.12 38.00 -16.53
N GLY A 106 7.18 37.78 -15.75
CA GLY A 106 8.56 37.57 -16.24
C GLY A 106 8.86 36.20 -16.85
N GLY A 107 7.85 35.37 -17.12
CA GLY A 107 8.01 34.04 -17.71
C GLY A 107 8.51 32.97 -16.73
N PRO A 108 8.97 31.79 -17.21
CA PRO A 108 9.26 30.59 -16.40
C PRO A 108 10.44 30.75 -15.42
N ALA A 109 11.16 31.86 -15.47
CA ALA A 109 12.29 32.16 -14.57
C ALA A 109 11.84 32.75 -13.22
N CYS A 110 10.54 32.88 -12.99
CA CYS A 110 9.99 33.64 -11.88
C CYS A 110 9.05 32.82 -10.98
N GLY A 111 9.10 33.08 -9.67
CA GLY A 111 8.26 32.44 -8.65
C GLY A 111 8.91 31.25 -7.93
N PHE A 112 8.15 30.62 -7.04
CA PHE A 112 8.65 29.51 -6.19
C PHE A 112 9.14 28.29 -6.98
N GLN A 113 8.61 28.08 -8.19
CA GLN A 113 9.03 27.01 -9.10
C GLN A 113 10.49 27.20 -9.59
N ALA A 114 11.00 28.44 -9.53
CA ALA A 114 12.36 28.82 -9.90
C ALA A 114 13.33 28.87 -8.70
N PHE A 115 12.92 28.39 -7.52
CA PHE A 115 13.76 28.43 -6.32
C PHE A 115 14.97 27.46 -6.43
N PRO A 116 16.22 27.93 -6.32
CA PRO A 116 17.42 27.09 -6.45
C PRO A 116 17.76 26.37 -5.14
N THR A 117 16.93 25.40 -4.73
CA THR A 117 17.03 24.67 -3.44
C THR A 117 18.42 24.12 -3.13
N PHE A 118 19.11 23.59 -4.14
CA PHE A 118 20.43 22.96 -4.01
C PHE A 118 21.55 23.83 -4.62
N GLY A 119 21.31 25.12 -4.81
CA GLY A 119 22.22 26.06 -5.44
C GLY A 119 22.01 26.24 -6.95
N LEU A 120 22.58 27.31 -7.50
CA LEU A 120 22.39 27.73 -8.90
C LEU A 120 22.95 26.73 -9.92
N ALA A 121 24.06 26.06 -9.61
CA ALA A 121 24.65 25.07 -10.50
C ALA A 121 23.74 23.83 -10.66
N ALA A 122 23.18 23.34 -9.55
CA ALA A 122 22.20 22.25 -9.55
C ALA A 122 20.89 22.67 -10.24
N PHE A 123 20.43 23.91 -9.98
CA PHE A 123 19.23 24.47 -10.61
C PHE A 123 19.33 24.53 -12.13
N ARG A 124 20.48 24.95 -12.70
CA ARG A 124 20.72 24.94 -14.16
C ARG A 124 20.64 23.54 -14.77
N ARG A 125 20.94 22.51 -13.98
CA ARG A 125 20.83 21.09 -14.37
C ARG A 125 19.44 20.50 -14.07
N GLY A 126 18.47 21.33 -13.69
CA GLY A 126 17.11 20.90 -13.37
C GLY A 126 16.95 20.30 -11.98
N PHE A 127 17.97 20.27 -11.11
CA PHE A 127 17.84 19.81 -9.73
C PHE A 127 17.37 20.95 -8.83
N SER A 128 16.06 20.99 -8.58
CA SER A 128 15.47 21.88 -7.59
C SER A 128 14.18 21.29 -7.01
N PHE A 129 13.81 21.73 -5.81
CA PHE A 129 12.49 21.46 -5.28
C PHE A 129 11.53 22.53 -5.80
N ASN A 130 10.56 22.10 -6.60
CA ASN A 130 9.66 23.02 -7.30
C ASN A 130 8.43 23.40 -6.47
N PHE A 131 8.29 22.89 -5.23
CA PHE A 131 7.17 23.17 -4.34
C PHE A 131 5.79 22.80 -4.90
N THR A 132 5.73 21.90 -5.88
CA THR A 132 4.47 21.31 -6.37
C THR A 132 4.02 20.22 -5.41
N MET A 133 2.88 20.42 -4.76
CA MET A 133 2.37 19.48 -3.75
C MET A 133 1.87 18.17 -4.37
N SER A 134 1.51 18.17 -5.67
CA SER A 134 1.23 16.93 -6.40
C SER A 134 2.43 15.96 -6.40
N ASN A 135 3.64 16.45 -6.67
CA ASN A 135 4.85 15.61 -6.69
C ASN A 135 5.14 15.03 -5.30
N VAL A 136 4.94 15.82 -4.25
CA VAL A 136 5.09 15.38 -2.85
C VAL A 136 4.04 14.33 -2.52
N GLY A 137 2.76 14.58 -2.83
CA GLY A 137 1.67 13.64 -2.58
C GLY A 137 1.87 12.30 -3.31
N VAL A 138 2.26 12.31 -4.58
CA VAL A 138 2.60 11.07 -5.32
C VAL A 138 3.77 10.34 -4.65
N GLY A 139 4.77 11.09 -4.16
CA GLY A 139 5.88 10.55 -3.38
C GLY A 139 5.50 9.92 -2.04
N MET A 140 4.47 10.44 -1.37
CA MET A 140 3.92 9.89 -0.12
C MET A 140 3.19 8.56 -0.33
N LEU A 141 2.54 8.40 -1.49
CA LEU A 141 1.82 7.17 -1.86
C LEU A 141 2.74 6.09 -2.46
N SER A 142 3.89 6.50 -3.00
CA SER A 142 4.85 5.61 -3.64
C SER A 142 5.76 4.93 -2.61
N PRO A 143 6.12 3.66 -2.78
CA PRO A 143 7.16 3.04 -1.95
C PRO A 143 8.48 3.79 -2.07
N TYR A 144 9.16 4.02 -0.95
CA TYR A 144 10.42 4.76 -0.92
C TYR A 144 11.49 4.15 -1.85
N LYS A 145 11.42 2.84 -2.09
CA LYS A 145 12.30 2.15 -3.06
C LYS A 145 12.16 2.73 -4.47
N ILE A 146 10.94 3.03 -4.91
CA ILE A 146 10.67 3.58 -6.25
C ILE A 146 11.15 5.02 -6.35
N THR A 147 10.82 5.85 -5.36
CA THR A 147 11.20 7.28 -5.38
C THR A 147 12.72 7.48 -5.27
N LEU A 148 13.41 6.69 -4.43
CA LEU A 148 14.87 6.69 -4.37
C LEU A 148 15.50 6.16 -5.66
N SER A 149 14.92 5.14 -6.29
CA SER A 149 15.41 4.62 -7.58
C SER A 149 15.25 5.65 -8.69
N MET A 150 14.11 6.36 -8.75
CA MET A 150 13.91 7.47 -9.68
C MET A 150 14.90 8.60 -9.45
N LEU A 151 15.18 8.96 -8.20
CA LEU A 151 16.18 9.97 -7.86
C LEU A 151 17.59 9.52 -8.28
N ALA A 152 17.95 8.26 -8.02
CA ALA A 152 19.22 7.69 -8.45
C ALA A 152 19.36 7.68 -9.98
N GLY A 153 18.31 7.31 -10.71
CA GLY A 153 18.26 7.41 -12.17
C GLY A 153 18.41 8.84 -12.68
N SER A 154 17.75 9.79 -12.01
CA SER A 154 17.86 11.22 -12.35
C SER A 154 19.29 11.75 -12.11
N LEU A 155 19.92 11.36 -10.99
CA LEU A 155 21.31 11.70 -10.69
C LEU A 155 22.29 11.10 -11.71
N LEU A 156 22.09 9.83 -12.09
CA LEU A 156 22.91 9.17 -13.09
C LEU A 156 22.76 9.82 -14.46
N SER A 157 21.54 10.08 -14.90
CA SER A 157 21.24 10.70 -16.19
C SER A 157 21.65 12.17 -16.22
N TRP A 158 21.00 13.03 -15.43
CA TRP A 158 21.15 14.49 -15.50
C TRP A 158 22.37 15.01 -14.73
N GLY A 159 22.81 14.29 -13.71
CA GLY A 159 23.93 14.72 -12.86
C GLY A 159 25.30 14.32 -13.40
N VAL A 160 25.40 13.14 -14.03
CA VAL A 160 26.69 12.52 -14.42
C VAL A 160 26.80 12.33 -15.94
N LEU A 161 25.87 11.58 -16.53
CA LEU A 161 25.95 11.19 -17.93
C LEU A 161 25.76 12.39 -18.86
N TRP A 162 24.79 13.25 -18.57
CA TRP A 162 24.44 14.39 -19.42
C TRP A 162 25.55 15.44 -19.53
N PRO A 163 26.15 15.93 -18.42
CA PRO A 163 27.26 16.88 -18.52
C PRO A 163 28.47 16.29 -19.27
N TYR A 164 28.67 14.97 -19.17
CA TYR A 164 29.74 14.30 -19.90
C TYR A 164 29.47 14.27 -21.41
N ILE A 165 28.26 13.91 -21.84
CA ILE A 165 27.90 13.88 -23.27
C ILE A 165 27.88 15.30 -23.85
N GLU A 166 27.37 16.29 -23.10
CA GLU A 166 27.36 17.69 -23.49
C GLU A 166 28.78 18.22 -23.76
N SER A 167 29.77 17.79 -22.97
CA SER A 167 31.19 18.13 -23.23
C SER A 167 31.77 17.56 -24.54
N LYS A 168 31.03 16.67 -25.22
CA LYS A 168 31.40 16.03 -26.47
C LYS A 168 30.64 16.55 -27.68
N GLU A 169 29.91 17.67 -27.53
CA GLU A 169 29.29 18.40 -28.64
C GLU A 169 30.29 18.63 -29.79
N GLY A 170 29.85 18.46 -31.03
CA GLY A 170 30.67 18.54 -32.23
C GLY A 170 31.47 17.27 -32.56
N SER A 171 31.71 16.38 -31.58
CA SER A 171 32.45 15.12 -31.80
C SER A 171 31.55 13.88 -31.81
N TRP A 172 30.61 13.80 -30.85
CA TRP A 172 29.69 12.67 -30.69
C TRP A 172 28.36 12.94 -31.41
N TYR A 173 27.92 14.20 -31.41
CA TYR A 173 26.75 14.69 -32.13
C TYR A 173 27.00 16.10 -32.68
N PRO A 174 26.29 16.54 -33.75
CA PRO A 174 26.47 17.85 -34.35
C PRO A 174 26.05 19.00 -33.42
N ALA A 175 26.78 20.11 -33.46
CA ALA A 175 26.50 21.29 -32.64
C ALA A 175 25.29 22.10 -33.14
N GLY A 176 24.59 22.80 -32.24
CA GLY A 176 23.53 23.74 -32.60
C GLY A 176 22.21 23.13 -33.08
N LEU A 177 21.99 21.83 -32.83
CA LEU A 177 20.71 21.17 -33.08
C LEU A 177 19.70 21.52 -31.98
N GLY A 178 18.46 21.80 -32.34
CA GLY A 178 17.41 22.17 -31.38
C GLY A 178 17.09 21.07 -30.36
N ASP A 179 16.53 21.47 -29.22
CA ASP A 179 16.21 20.66 -28.03
C ASP A 179 15.24 19.49 -28.25
N TYR A 180 14.79 19.23 -29.48
CA TYR A 180 13.89 18.12 -29.82
C TYR A 180 14.47 17.21 -30.90
N SER A 181 15.67 17.51 -31.41
CA SER A 181 16.34 16.69 -32.42
C SER A 181 16.86 15.39 -31.80
N LEU A 182 16.43 14.26 -32.35
CA LEU A 182 16.96 12.94 -32.00
C LEU A 182 18.32 12.64 -32.66
N SER A 183 18.82 13.54 -33.50
CA SER A 183 20.18 13.48 -34.04
C SER A 183 21.17 14.22 -33.14
N GLY A 184 20.65 14.95 -32.15
CA GLY A 184 21.41 15.65 -31.11
C GLY A 184 21.44 14.90 -29.79
N ILE A 185 21.71 15.65 -28.73
CA ILE A 185 21.96 15.10 -27.39
C ILE A 185 20.77 14.30 -26.80
N ASN A 186 19.53 14.59 -27.20
CA ASN A 186 18.33 13.91 -26.69
C ASN A 186 18.20 12.44 -27.11
N ALA A 187 18.88 12.01 -28.19
CA ALA A 187 18.89 10.59 -28.57
C ALA A 187 19.45 9.73 -27.44
N TYR A 188 20.57 10.16 -26.86
CA TYR A 188 21.22 9.43 -25.78
C TYR A 188 20.29 9.28 -24.58
N ARG A 189 19.59 10.36 -24.20
CA ARG A 189 18.65 10.33 -23.06
C ARG A 189 17.47 9.40 -23.32
N THR A 190 16.84 9.55 -24.49
CA THR A 190 15.59 8.86 -24.83
C THR A 190 15.83 7.37 -25.07
N PHE A 191 16.79 7.00 -25.92
CA PHE A 191 17.03 5.60 -26.27
C PHE A 191 17.69 4.81 -25.15
N THR A 192 18.55 5.42 -24.33
CA THR A 192 19.13 4.73 -23.16
C THR A 192 18.05 4.38 -22.14
N GLY A 193 17.15 5.31 -21.83
CA GLY A 193 15.99 5.01 -20.97
C GLY A 193 15.11 3.90 -21.56
N ILE A 194 14.81 3.95 -22.88
CA ILE A 194 13.99 2.92 -23.55
C ILE A 194 14.67 1.55 -23.47
N SER A 195 15.99 1.49 -23.68
CA SER A 195 16.77 0.24 -23.61
C SER A 195 16.69 -0.41 -22.23
N MET A 196 16.80 0.36 -21.15
CA MET A 196 16.69 -0.15 -19.79
C MET A 196 15.29 -0.70 -19.49
N VAL A 197 14.25 0.02 -19.91
CA VAL A 197 12.86 -0.42 -19.74
C VAL A 197 12.58 -1.69 -20.55
N LEU A 198 13.09 -1.75 -21.79
CA LEU A 198 12.94 -2.92 -22.65
C LEU A 198 13.65 -4.15 -22.06
N ALA A 199 14.86 -3.99 -21.53
CA ALA A 199 15.61 -5.06 -20.88
C ALA A 199 14.82 -5.68 -19.72
N ASP A 200 14.26 -4.84 -18.85
CA ASP A 200 13.48 -5.30 -17.70
C ASP A 200 12.18 -5.98 -18.14
N GLY A 201 11.44 -5.36 -19.07
CA GLY A 201 10.20 -5.92 -19.61
C GLY A 201 10.40 -7.29 -20.28
N LEU A 202 11.45 -7.44 -21.10
CA LEU A 202 11.81 -8.72 -21.74
C LEU A 202 12.24 -9.76 -20.71
N PHE A 203 13.05 -9.38 -19.71
CA PHE A 203 13.47 -10.28 -18.65
C PHE A 203 12.28 -10.80 -17.82
N LEU A 204 11.34 -9.91 -17.47
CA LEU A 204 10.10 -10.29 -16.77
C LEU A 204 9.25 -11.24 -17.61
N LEU A 205 9.04 -10.93 -18.88
CA LEU A 205 8.30 -11.78 -19.81
C LEU A 205 8.93 -13.18 -19.91
N LEU A 206 10.25 -13.26 -20.09
CA LEU A 206 10.98 -14.52 -20.16
C LEU A 206 10.82 -15.33 -18.86
N CYS A 207 10.94 -14.68 -17.70
CA CYS A 207 10.74 -15.35 -16.41
C CYS A 207 9.32 -15.92 -16.26
N ILE A 208 8.30 -15.19 -16.71
CA ILE A 208 6.89 -15.63 -16.68
C ILE A 208 6.68 -16.82 -17.61
N LEU A 209 7.17 -16.73 -18.86
CA LEU A 209 7.06 -17.79 -19.85
C LEU A 209 7.73 -19.08 -19.36
N LEU A 210 8.99 -19.00 -18.90
CA LEU A 210 9.73 -20.16 -18.40
C LEU A 210 9.05 -20.81 -17.19
N ARG A 211 8.50 -20.02 -16.27
CA ARG A 211 7.76 -20.55 -15.11
C ARG A 211 6.45 -21.21 -15.51
N THR A 212 5.72 -20.60 -16.44
CA THR A 212 4.46 -21.15 -16.97
C THR A 212 4.70 -22.46 -17.70
N LEU A 213 5.72 -22.50 -18.57
CA LEU A 213 6.14 -23.70 -19.28
C LEU A 213 6.54 -24.82 -18.33
N ARG A 214 7.37 -24.54 -17.30
CA ARG A 214 7.74 -25.54 -16.29
C ARG A 214 6.53 -26.10 -15.54
N ALA A 215 5.58 -25.24 -15.17
CA ALA A 215 4.35 -25.68 -14.50
C ALA A 215 3.46 -26.54 -15.42
N MET A 216 3.40 -26.22 -16.71
CA MET A 216 2.68 -27.02 -17.71
C MET A 216 3.37 -28.37 -17.97
N MET A 217 4.70 -28.40 -18.09
CA MET A 217 5.47 -29.64 -18.27
C MET A 217 5.35 -30.56 -17.05
N ALA A 218 5.40 -30.01 -15.83
CA ALA A 218 5.17 -30.77 -14.60
C ALA A 218 3.77 -31.39 -14.54
N ARG A 219 2.74 -30.69 -15.04
CA ARG A 219 1.38 -31.21 -15.18
C ARG A 219 1.27 -32.32 -16.23
N SER A 220 1.99 -32.20 -17.33
CA SER A 220 1.98 -33.21 -18.39
C SER A 220 2.65 -34.53 -17.98
N ASN A 221 3.55 -34.50 -16.99
CA ASN A 221 4.23 -35.70 -16.49
C ASN A 221 3.45 -36.48 -15.41
N ASN A 222 2.47 -35.87 -14.74
CA ASN A 222 1.62 -36.58 -13.76
C ASN A 222 0.35 -37.13 -14.42
N LYS A 223 0.38 -38.41 -14.82
CA LYS A 223 -0.77 -39.16 -15.32
C LYS A 223 -1.68 -39.63 -14.17
N HIS A 224 -2.65 -38.81 -13.73
CA HIS A 224 -3.90 -39.31 -13.14
C HIS A 224 -5.04 -38.28 -13.35
N PRO A 225 -6.19 -38.67 -13.93
CA PRO A 225 -7.29 -37.76 -14.21
C PRO A 225 -8.34 -37.82 -13.09
N HIS A 226 -8.32 -36.85 -12.17
CA HIS A 226 -9.54 -36.45 -11.45
C HIS A 226 -9.62 -34.92 -11.42
N HIS A 227 -10.82 -34.42 -11.75
CA HIS A 227 -11.18 -33.02 -12.01
C HIS A 227 -10.33 -31.94 -11.32
N PRO A 228 -9.67 -31.04 -12.08
CA PRO A 228 -9.04 -29.86 -11.49
C PRO A 228 -9.95 -28.62 -11.64
N PRO A 229 -10.11 -27.78 -10.60
CA PRO A 229 -10.28 -26.36 -10.86
C PRO A 229 -8.97 -25.80 -11.47
N PRO A 230 -9.03 -24.81 -12.38
CA PRO A 230 -7.81 -24.25 -12.96
C PRO A 230 -7.02 -23.54 -11.85
N PHE A 231 -5.70 -23.46 -11.95
CA PHE A 231 -4.77 -22.81 -11.00
C PHE A 231 -4.93 -23.13 -9.49
N ARG A 232 -4.42 -24.30 -9.08
CA ARG A 232 -3.95 -24.57 -7.70
C ARG A 232 -2.45 -24.24 -7.50
N CYS A 233 -1.71 -23.91 -8.57
CA CYS A 233 -0.25 -23.71 -8.53
C CYS A 233 0.25 -22.32 -8.10
N LEU A 234 -0.54 -21.50 -7.38
CA LEU A 234 -0.03 -20.24 -6.81
C LEU A 234 -0.16 -20.14 -5.28
N SER A 235 -0.73 -21.15 -4.62
CA SER A 235 -0.71 -21.30 -3.16
C SER A 235 0.29 -22.35 -2.67
N GLU A 236 0.81 -23.22 -3.54
CA GLU A 236 1.53 -24.44 -3.16
C GLU A 236 3.04 -24.39 -3.39
N SER A 237 3.65 -23.20 -3.26
CA SER A 237 5.12 -23.10 -3.09
C SER A 237 5.54 -22.92 -1.63
N VAL A 238 4.63 -23.19 -0.68
CA VAL A 238 4.97 -23.36 0.73
C VAL A 238 4.06 -24.48 1.27
N VAL A 239 4.67 -25.62 1.68
CA VAL A 239 4.08 -26.85 2.29
C VAL A 239 3.40 -27.80 1.26
N VAL A 240 3.80 -29.05 0.96
CA VAL A 240 4.78 -30.05 1.45
C VAL A 240 5.38 -30.77 0.23
N ASN A 241 6.70 -30.91 0.12
CA ASN A 241 7.28 -32.02 -0.67
C ASN A 241 7.50 -33.17 0.31
N ASN A 242 6.83 -34.29 0.06
CA ASN A 242 7.03 -35.57 0.74
C ASN A 242 8.32 -36.23 0.21
N ASP A 243 9.47 -35.61 0.49
CA ASP A 243 10.76 -36.28 0.33
C ASP A 243 11.67 -35.97 1.52
N SER A 244 12.07 -37.04 2.17
CA SER A 244 12.74 -37.15 3.46
C SER A 244 14.21 -36.74 3.41
N SER A 245 14.55 -35.48 3.12
CA SER A 245 15.94 -35.00 3.31
C SER A 245 16.22 -33.48 3.29
N SER A 246 15.26 -32.55 3.40
CA SER A 246 15.64 -31.12 3.47
C SER A 246 14.76 -30.25 4.39
N ARG A 247 15.43 -29.53 5.31
CA ARG A 247 14.85 -28.62 6.31
C ARG A 247 14.06 -27.47 5.65
N PRO A 248 12.84 -27.11 6.10
CA PRO A 248 12.11 -25.96 5.56
C PRO A 248 12.62 -24.63 6.14
N ILE A 249 12.77 -23.62 5.28
CA ILE A 249 13.13 -22.23 5.64
C ILE A 249 11.83 -21.43 5.87
N PRO A 250 11.70 -20.63 6.95
CA PRO A 250 10.47 -19.90 7.27
C PRO A 250 10.34 -18.59 6.46
N GLY A 251 9.29 -18.51 5.63
CA GLY A 251 8.79 -17.25 5.06
C GLY A 251 7.67 -16.65 5.91
N PRO A 252 7.41 -15.33 5.86
CA PRO A 252 6.39 -14.68 6.68
C PRO A 252 4.99 -15.17 6.29
N SER A 253 4.21 -15.60 7.29
CA SER A 253 2.80 -15.97 7.14
C SER A 253 2.00 -14.77 6.59
N ARG A 254 1.21 -14.99 5.52
CA ARG A 254 0.37 -13.94 4.93
C ARG A 254 -0.79 -13.59 5.88
N SER A 255 -1.02 -12.28 6.10
CA SER A 255 -2.12 -11.75 6.90
C SER A 255 -3.47 -12.34 6.49
N PHE A 256 -4.40 -12.48 7.45
CA PHE A 256 -5.76 -12.99 7.21
C PHE A 256 -6.48 -12.21 6.10
N ASP A 257 -6.33 -10.88 6.08
CA ASP A 257 -6.88 -10.01 5.03
C ASP A 257 -6.34 -10.35 3.64
N ASP A 258 -5.04 -10.62 3.53
CA ASP A 258 -4.41 -10.95 2.25
C ASP A 258 -4.85 -12.32 1.73
N ARG A 259 -5.09 -13.27 2.64
CA ARG A 259 -5.68 -14.58 2.30
C ARG A 259 -7.10 -14.44 1.78
N ARG A 260 -7.92 -13.62 2.43
CA ARG A 260 -9.30 -13.35 2.00
C ARG A 260 -9.37 -12.61 0.67
N ARG A 261 -8.56 -11.55 0.48
CA ARG A 261 -8.50 -10.81 -0.80
C ARG A 261 -8.14 -11.74 -1.94
N ALA A 262 -7.16 -12.64 -1.72
CA ALA A 262 -6.81 -13.67 -2.69
C ALA A 262 -7.96 -14.63 -2.96
N GLN A 263 -8.71 -15.05 -1.94
CA GLN A 263 -9.85 -15.96 -2.11
C GLN A 263 -10.99 -15.34 -2.93
N VAL A 264 -11.39 -14.08 -2.64
CA VAL A 264 -12.45 -13.39 -3.40
C VAL A 264 -12.02 -13.15 -4.84
N PHE A 265 -10.80 -12.68 -5.05
CA PHE A 265 -10.25 -12.42 -6.37
C PHE A 265 -10.12 -13.69 -7.23
N LEU A 266 -9.80 -14.84 -6.60
CA LEU A 266 -9.67 -16.14 -7.26
C LEU A 266 -10.98 -16.91 -7.41
N ARG A 267 -12.06 -16.53 -6.71
CA ARG A 267 -13.38 -17.15 -6.86
C ARG A 267 -14.05 -16.70 -8.16
N ASP A 268 -13.96 -15.41 -8.45
CA ASP A 268 -14.63 -14.77 -9.60
C ASP A 268 -13.66 -14.67 -10.79
N ARG A 269 -13.30 -15.83 -11.36
CA ARG A 269 -12.29 -15.91 -12.43
C ARG A 269 -12.86 -15.42 -13.76
N VAL A 270 -12.14 -14.52 -14.41
CA VAL A 270 -12.32 -14.29 -15.84
C VAL A 270 -11.54 -15.38 -16.56
N SER A 271 -12.21 -16.09 -17.47
CA SER A 271 -11.61 -17.21 -18.20
C SER A 271 -10.47 -16.72 -19.09
N SER A 272 -9.24 -17.11 -18.78
CA SER A 272 -8.05 -16.79 -19.59
C SER A 272 -8.17 -17.19 -21.07
N PRO A 273 -8.66 -18.40 -21.43
CA PRO A 273 -8.85 -18.74 -22.84
C PRO A 273 -9.93 -17.89 -23.51
N ALA A 274 -11.00 -17.52 -22.80
CA ALA A 274 -12.02 -16.63 -23.34
C ALA A 274 -11.45 -15.22 -23.61
N SER A 275 -10.63 -14.68 -22.69
CA SER A 275 -9.96 -13.40 -22.89
C SER A 275 -9.00 -13.42 -24.08
N ALA A 276 -8.21 -14.50 -24.22
CA ALA A 276 -7.32 -14.65 -25.37
C ALA A 276 -8.09 -14.74 -26.70
N LEU A 277 -9.21 -15.45 -26.73
CA LEU A 277 -10.08 -15.54 -27.90
C LEU A 277 -10.68 -14.16 -28.26
N CYS A 278 -11.17 -13.41 -27.26
CA CYS A 278 -11.67 -12.05 -27.46
C CYS A 278 -10.58 -11.12 -28.01
N TYR A 279 -9.35 -11.21 -27.51
CA TYR A 279 -8.23 -10.44 -28.03
C TYR A 279 -7.98 -10.73 -29.51
N VAL A 280 -7.91 -12.01 -29.89
CA VAL A 280 -7.69 -12.44 -31.28
C VAL A 280 -8.81 -11.97 -32.19
N ALA A 281 -10.07 -12.15 -31.77
CA ALA A 281 -11.24 -11.74 -32.54
C ALA A 281 -11.27 -10.22 -32.79
N LEU A 282 -11.08 -9.41 -31.75
CA LEU A 282 -11.06 -7.94 -31.87
C LEU A 282 -9.85 -7.43 -32.67
N SER A 283 -8.70 -8.11 -32.53
CA SER A 283 -7.51 -7.81 -33.34
C SER A 283 -7.76 -8.12 -34.82
N ALA A 284 -8.43 -9.23 -35.15
CA ALA A 284 -8.77 -9.57 -36.54
C ALA A 284 -9.71 -8.54 -37.18
N VAL A 285 -10.71 -8.06 -36.44
CA VAL A 285 -11.60 -6.97 -36.88
C VAL A 285 -10.79 -5.70 -37.14
N SER A 286 -9.86 -5.36 -36.25
CA SER A 286 -9.00 -4.19 -36.38
C SER A 286 -8.05 -4.28 -37.56
N VAL A 287 -7.48 -5.47 -37.84
CA VAL A 287 -6.64 -5.74 -39.01
C VAL A 287 -7.40 -5.47 -40.31
N ALA A 288 -8.69 -5.79 -40.38
CA ALA A 288 -9.52 -5.52 -41.55
C ALA A 288 -9.96 -4.04 -41.64
N ALA A 289 -10.27 -3.39 -40.52
CA ALA A 289 -10.89 -2.07 -40.51
C ALA A 289 -9.87 -0.91 -40.55
N ILE A 290 -8.73 -1.02 -39.86
CA ILE A 290 -7.74 0.08 -39.75
C ILE A 290 -7.15 0.50 -41.11
N PRO A 291 -6.80 -0.41 -42.04
CA PRO A 291 -6.34 -0.03 -43.38
C PRO A 291 -7.34 0.79 -44.19
N ARG A 292 -8.65 0.73 -43.86
CA ARG A 292 -9.67 1.59 -44.48
C ARG A 292 -9.71 3.00 -43.89
N LEU A 293 -9.32 3.14 -42.62
CA LEU A 293 -9.23 4.43 -41.92
C LEU A 293 -7.92 5.16 -42.26
N TYR A 294 -6.82 4.40 -42.37
CA TYR A 294 -5.48 4.87 -42.72
C TYR A 294 -4.89 4.01 -43.85
N PRO A 295 -5.11 4.39 -45.12
CA PRO A 295 -4.63 3.64 -46.28
C PRO A 295 -3.11 3.42 -46.32
N GLN A 296 -2.35 4.24 -45.60
CA GLN A 296 -0.90 4.12 -45.44
C GLN A 296 -0.49 2.84 -44.65
N LEU A 297 -1.41 2.23 -43.90
CA LEU A 297 -1.20 0.99 -43.15
C LEU A 297 -1.75 -0.22 -43.91
N ALA A 298 -0.87 -1.10 -44.38
CA ALA A 298 -1.26 -2.41 -44.88
C ALA A 298 -1.71 -3.36 -43.75
N HIS A 299 -2.59 -4.32 -44.07
CA HIS A 299 -3.08 -5.36 -43.15
C HIS A 299 -1.95 -6.06 -42.38
N ARG A 300 -0.82 -6.36 -43.05
CA ARG A 300 0.36 -6.99 -42.44
C ARG A 300 1.01 -6.13 -41.34
N HIS A 301 0.99 -4.81 -41.48
CA HIS A 301 1.56 -3.90 -40.46
C HIS A 301 0.68 -3.91 -39.21
N VAL A 302 -0.65 -3.86 -39.39
CA VAL A 302 -1.61 -3.90 -38.28
C VAL A 302 -1.54 -5.25 -37.56
N ALA A 303 -1.47 -6.37 -38.30
CA ALA A 303 -1.35 -7.70 -37.72
C ALA A 303 -0.06 -7.86 -36.90
N ALA A 304 1.07 -7.38 -37.43
CA ALA A 304 2.34 -7.39 -36.72
C ALA A 304 2.30 -6.53 -35.44
N ALA A 305 1.61 -5.38 -35.47
CA ALA A 305 1.45 -4.53 -34.29
C ALA A 305 0.68 -5.25 -33.18
N TYR A 306 -0.45 -5.90 -33.47
CA TYR A 306 -1.20 -6.67 -32.47
C TYR A 306 -0.46 -7.93 -31.99
N LEU A 307 0.32 -8.59 -32.85
CA LEU A 307 1.12 -9.74 -32.41
C LEU A 307 2.21 -9.33 -31.40
N ALA A 308 2.83 -8.17 -31.62
CA ALA A 308 3.89 -7.64 -30.76
C ALA A 308 3.36 -6.88 -29.53
N ALA A 309 2.13 -6.34 -29.57
CA ALA A 309 1.58 -5.51 -28.49
C ALA A 309 1.61 -6.17 -27.09
N PRO A 310 1.27 -7.46 -26.90
CA PRO A 310 1.37 -8.10 -25.59
C PRO A 310 2.79 -8.16 -25.04
N VAL A 311 3.81 -8.31 -25.90
CA VAL A 311 5.22 -8.32 -25.50
C VAL A 311 5.64 -6.92 -25.04
N PHE A 312 5.32 -5.92 -25.85
CA PHE A 312 5.65 -4.53 -25.55
C PHE A 312 4.84 -3.94 -24.40
N ALA A 313 3.69 -4.54 -24.06
CA ALA A 313 2.90 -4.20 -22.88
C ALA A 313 3.68 -4.41 -21.57
N PHE A 314 4.55 -5.43 -21.49
CA PHE A 314 5.41 -5.65 -20.31
C PHE A 314 6.46 -4.56 -20.14
N SER A 315 6.92 -3.98 -21.24
CA SER A 315 7.89 -2.87 -21.24
C SER A 315 7.24 -1.48 -21.30
N ASN A 316 5.93 -1.36 -21.49
CA ASN A 316 5.27 -0.06 -21.75
C ASN A 316 6.01 0.81 -22.81
N ALA A 317 6.52 0.18 -23.86
CA ALA A 317 7.33 0.81 -24.91
C ALA A 317 6.66 0.62 -26.28
N SER A 318 6.93 1.52 -27.24
CA SER A 318 6.34 1.45 -28.58
C SER A 318 7.43 1.53 -29.65
N PRO A 319 7.58 0.52 -30.53
CA PRO A 319 8.59 0.50 -31.58
C PRO A 319 8.14 1.28 -32.84
N CYS A 320 7.70 2.53 -32.65
CA CYS A 320 7.09 3.34 -33.70
C CYS A 320 7.98 3.56 -34.94
N TRP A 321 9.29 3.65 -34.75
CA TRP A 321 10.27 3.83 -35.84
C TRP A 321 10.37 2.62 -36.77
N VAL A 322 10.13 1.40 -36.27
CA VAL A 322 10.20 0.16 -37.07
C VAL A 322 9.10 0.15 -38.14
N PHE A 323 7.89 0.54 -37.77
CA PHE A 323 6.75 0.58 -38.69
C PHE A 323 6.86 1.74 -39.69
N GLY A 324 7.43 2.88 -39.27
CA GLY A 324 7.76 3.98 -40.17
C GLY A 324 8.78 3.55 -41.23
N SER A 325 9.85 2.89 -40.80
CA SER A 325 10.87 2.31 -41.68
C SER A 325 10.28 1.30 -42.67
N TRP A 326 9.45 0.39 -42.18
CA TRP A 326 8.84 -0.67 -42.98
C TRP A 326 7.86 -0.15 -44.04
N ALA A 327 7.13 0.92 -43.74
CA ALA A 327 6.22 1.56 -44.69
C ALA A 327 6.96 2.40 -45.75
N GLY A 328 8.08 3.04 -45.36
CA GLY A 328 8.87 3.92 -46.21
C GLY A 328 8.25 5.32 -46.38
N LEU A 329 9.11 6.34 -46.57
CA LEU A 329 8.66 7.74 -46.62
C LEU A 329 7.71 8.00 -47.81
N ASP A 330 7.99 7.40 -48.97
CA ASP A 330 7.24 7.62 -50.22
C ASP A 330 5.80 7.11 -50.17
N ARG A 331 5.48 6.22 -49.23
CA ARG A 331 4.13 5.63 -49.05
C ARG A 331 3.39 6.15 -47.82
N GLY A 332 3.79 7.31 -47.29
CA GLY A 332 3.16 7.87 -46.10
C GLY A 332 3.67 7.25 -44.79
N GLY A 333 4.94 6.82 -44.75
CA GLY A 333 5.55 6.13 -43.61
C GLY A 333 5.47 6.89 -42.27
N VAL A 334 5.37 8.22 -42.30
CA VAL A 334 5.19 9.03 -41.08
C VAL A 334 3.82 8.77 -40.45
N VAL A 335 2.75 8.83 -41.24
CA VAL A 335 1.38 8.55 -40.77
C VAL A 335 1.24 7.08 -40.40
N ALA A 336 1.80 6.17 -41.20
CA ALA A 336 1.77 4.74 -40.93
C ALA A 336 2.49 4.38 -39.61
N GLY A 337 3.68 4.93 -39.36
CA GLY A 337 4.44 4.72 -38.12
C GLY A 337 3.75 5.30 -36.89
N LEU A 338 3.16 6.49 -37.00
CA LEU A 338 2.41 7.12 -35.91
C LEU A 338 1.08 6.40 -35.62
N ALA A 339 0.36 5.95 -36.64
CA ALA A 339 -0.86 5.18 -36.46
C ALA A 339 -0.56 3.78 -35.89
N ALA A 340 0.52 3.13 -36.31
CA ALA A 340 1.01 1.90 -35.69
C ALA A 340 1.38 2.12 -34.21
N CYS A 341 2.08 3.21 -33.89
CA CYS A 341 2.35 3.61 -32.51
C CYS A 341 1.05 3.81 -31.72
N GLY A 342 0.04 4.42 -32.34
CA GLY A 342 -1.31 4.57 -31.79
C GLY A 342 -1.94 3.23 -31.43
N ILE A 343 -1.81 2.20 -32.26
CA ILE A 343 -2.26 0.83 -31.95
C ILE A 343 -1.56 0.30 -30.70
N PHE A 344 -0.23 0.41 -30.60
CA PHE A 344 0.51 -0.05 -29.42
C PHE A 344 0.07 0.67 -28.15
N VAL A 345 0.08 2.00 -28.15
CA VAL A 345 -0.29 2.80 -26.96
C VAL A 345 -1.73 2.51 -26.55
N SER A 346 -2.64 2.39 -27.52
CA SER A 346 -4.06 2.06 -27.30
C SER A 346 -4.30 0.61 -26.89
N ALA A 347 -3.40 -0.32 -27.23
CA ALA A 347 -3.47 -1.69 -26.76
C ALA A 347 -2.88 -1.84 -25.36
N VAL A 348 -1.80 -1.11 -25.06
CA VAL A 348 -1.04 -1.23 -23.80
C VAL A 348 -1.65 -0.43 -22.67
N SER A 349 -2.08 0.83 -22.90
CA SER A 349 -2.57 1.71 -21.83
C SER A 349 -3.84 1.17 -21.16
N PRO A 350 -4.91 0.80 -21.90
CA PRO A 350 -6.13 0.28 -21.26
C PRO A 350 -5.90 -1.06 -20.55
N ALA A 351 -4.97 -1.87 -21.06
CA ALA A 351 -4.50 -3.08 -20.40
C ALA A 351 -3.87 -2.76 -19.03
N ALA A 352 -2.93 -1.81 -19.00
CA ALA A 352 -2.25 -1.39 -17.79
C ALA A 352 -3.24 -0.80 -16.76
N ASP A 353 -4.16 0.06 -17.22
CA ASP A 353 -5.20 0.66 -16.39
C ASP A 353 -6.14 -0.40 -15.81
N LEU A 354 -6.59 -1.36 -16.62
CA LEU A 354 -7.42 -2.47 -16.14
C LEU A 354 -6.73 -3.29 -15.06
N VAL A 355 -5.41 -3.50 -15.16
CA VAL A 355 -4.63 -4.21 -14.15
C VAL A 355 -4.51 -3.39 -12.85
N GLN A 356 -4.39 -2.07 -12.93
CA GLN A 356 -4.46 -1.18 -11.77
C GLN A 356 -5.86 -1.18 -11.13
N GLU A 357 -6.93 -1.17 -11.92
CA GLU A 357 -8.29 -1.24 -11.39
C GLU A 357 -8.62 -2.60 -10.80
N CYS A 358 -8.10 -3.69 -11.38
CA CYS A 358 -8.18 -5.01 -10.76
C CYS A 358 -7.41 -5.06 -9.45
N ARG A 359 -6.34 -4.27 -9.29
CA ARG A 359 -5.64 -4.07 -8.01
C ARG A 359 -6.50 -3.27 -7.02
N THR A 360 -7.21 -2.23 -7.47
CA THR A 360 -8.23 -1.54 -6.66
C THR A 360 -9.26 -2.55 -6.16
N GLY A 361 -9.86 -3.31 -7.08
CA GLY A 361 -10.87 -4.33 -6.79
C GLY A 361 -10.37 -5.41 -5.83
N TYR A 362 -9.12 -5.86 -5.98
CA TYR A 362 -8.48 -6.78 -5.03
C TYR A 362 -8.45 -6.23 -3.60
N LEU A 363 -8.14 -4.94 -3.43
CA LEU A 363 -8.06 -4.29 -2.12
C LEU A 363 -9.43 -3.91 -1.54
N THR A 364 -10.44 -3.65 -2.38
CA THR A 364 -11.83 -3.34 -1.99
C THR A 364 -12.75 -4.56 -1.96
N LEU A 365 -12.22 -5.76 -2.26
CA LEU A 365 -12.98 -7.01 -2.39
C LEU A 365 -14.08 -6.95 -3.48
N THR A 366 -13.87 -6.13 -4.52
CA THR A 366 -14.77 -6.03 -5.67
C THR A 366 -14.49 -7.15 -6.67
N SER A 367 -15.55 -7.72 -7.25
CA SER A 367 -15.45 -8.79 -8.25
C SER A 367 -14.67 -8.33 -9.49
N PRO A 368 -13.69 -9.11 -9.99
CA PRO A 368 -12.97 -8.80 -11.22
C PRO A 368 -13.86 -8.68 -12.45
N HIS A 369 -15.01 -9.36 -12.48
CA HIS A 369 -15.99 -9.22 -13.57
C HIS A 369 -16.66 -7.84 -13.57
N THR A 370 -17.02 -7.33 -12.39
CA THR A 370 -17.58 -5.98 -12.24
C THR A 370 -16.56 -4.92 -12.64
N VAL A 371 -15.29 -5.11 -12.27
CA VAL A 371 -14.19 -4.21 -12.69
C VAL A 371 -14.03 -4.22 -14.21
N LEU A 372 -14.03 -5.40 -14.84
CA LEU A 372 -13.95 -5.53 -16.29
C LEU A 372 -15.13 -4.85 -17.01
N LEU A 373 -16.36 -5.05 -16.53
CA LEU A 373 -17.55 -4.41 -17.09
C LEU A 373 -17.49 -2.88 -16.95
N GLY A 374 -17.05 -2.38 -15.79
CA GLY A 374 -16.82 -0.96 -15.57
C GLY A 374 -15.80 -0.38 -16.55
N GLN A 375 -14.69 -1.10 -16.77
CA GLN A 375 -13.67 -0.67 -17.73
C GLN A 375 -14.16 -0.69 -19.18
N ILE A 376 -14.98 -1.68 -19.57
CA ILE A 376 -15.61 -1.73 -20.89
C ILE A 376 -16.50 -0.50 -21.11
N ALA A 377 -17.35 -0.16 -20.12
CA ALA A 377 -18.22 1.01 -20.20
C ALA A 377 -17.42 2.33 -20.22
N GLY A 378 -16.41 2.46 -19.36
CA GLY A 378 -15.52 3.62 -19.32
C GLY A 378 -14.72 3.80 -20.60
N THR A 379 -14.24 2.70 -21.19
CA THR A 379 -13.53 2.70 -22.48
C THR A 379 -14.44 3.16 -23.61
N ALA A 380 -15.69 2.68 -23.66
CA ALA A 380 -16.67 3.11 -24.64
C ALA A 380 -16.93 4.62 -24.56
N LEU A 381 -17.11 5.15 -23.34
CA LEU A 381 -17.29 6.58 -23.11
C LEU A 381 -16.04 7.38 -23.50
N GLY A 382 -14.85 6.93 -23.10
CA GLY A 382 -13.58 7.56 -23.42
C GLY A 382 -13.29 7.62 -24.92
N CYS A 383 -13.66 6.58 -25.68
CA CYS A 383 -13.52 6.55 -27.14
C CYS A 383 -14.33 7.65 -27.83
N VAL A 384 -15.38 8.18 -27.19
CA VAL A 384 -16.20 9.29 -27.72
C VAL A 384 -15.76 10.63 -27.13
N VAL A 385 -15.65 10.72 -25.81
CA VAL A 385 -15.39 11.99 -25.10
C VAL A 385 -13.98 12.50 -25.42
N SER A 386 -12.96 11.65 -25.40
CA SER A 386 -11.57 12.08 -25.56
C SER A 386 -11.30 12.72 -26.94
N PRO A 387 -11.75 12.15 -28.09
CA PRO A 387 -11.62 12.83 -29.38
C PRO A 387 -12.37 14.16 -29.47
N VAL A 388 -13.54 14.27 -28.84
CA VAL A 388 -14.33 15.53 -28.85
C VAL A 388 -13.60 16.62 -28.07
N VAL A 389 -13.11 16.30 -26.87
CA VAL A 389 -12.32 17.24 -26.05
C VAL A 389 -11.03 17.62 -26.78
N PHE A 390 -10.31 16.64 -27.35
CA PHE A 390 -9.12 16.89 -28.15
C PHE A 390 -9.40 17.82 -29.33
N TRP A 391 -10.52 17.61 -30.03
CA TRP A 391 -10.89 18.45 -31.17
C TRP A 391 -11.22 19.89 -30.76
N VAL A 392 -11.92 20.08 -29.63
CA VAL A 392 -12.17 21.40 -29.05
C VAL A 392 -10.85 22.10 -28.72
N LEU A 393 -9.92 21.42 -28.04
CA LEU A 393 -8.61 21.97 -27.73
C LEU A 393 -7.79 22.27 -28.99
N TYR A 394 -7.81 21.37 -29.98
CA TYR A 394 -7.14 21.54 -31.26
C TYR A 394 -7.64 22.74 -32.06
N LYS A 395 -8.92 23.09 -31.91
CA LYS A 395 -9.53 24.27 -32.55
C LYS A 395 -9.35 25.57 -31.79
N LEU A 396 -9.26 25.52 -30.46
CA LEU A 396 -9.20 26.69 -29.59
C LEU A 396 -7.78 27.17 -29.27
N TYR A 397 -6.78 26.28 -29.29
CA TYR A 397 -5.40 26.66 -28.99
C TYR A 397 -4.80 27.41 -30.19
N ASP A 398 -4.41 28.67 -29.95
CA ASP A 398 -3.93 29.58 -31.00
C ASP A 398 -2.54 29.18 -31.51
N ARG A 399 -2.32 29.45 -32.80
CA ARG A 399 -1.28 28.84 -33.63
C ARG A 399 0.15 29.35 -33.39
N ASP A 400 0.33 30.49 -32.73
CA ASP A 400 1.61 31.21 -32.61
C ASP A 400 2.06 31.52 -31.17
N ALA A 401 1.50 30.86 -30.16
CA ALA A 401 1.94 31.06 -28.78
C ALA A 401 3.25 30.30 -28.51
N ASP A 402 4.39 30.97 -28.72
CA ASP A 402 5.72 30.59 -28.18
C ASP A 402 5.73 30.67 -26.64
N GLY A 403 4.88 29.86 -26.01
CA GLY A 403 4.89 29.59 -24.59
C GLY A 403 5.82 28.41 -24.26
N PRO A 404 6.33 28.33 -23.02
CA PRO A 404 7.18 27.21 -22.57
C PRO A 404 6.50 25.83 -22.62
N ASP A 405 5.18 25.77 -22.84
CA ASP A 405 4.37 24.56 -22.97
C ASP A 405 4.01 24.24 -24.43
N THR A 406 4.98 24.27 -25.34
CA THR A 406 4.82 23.69 -26.69
C THR A 406 4.48 22.21 -26.58
N VAL A 407 3.63 21.64 -27.46
CA VAL A 407 3.22 20.21 -27.42
C VAL A 407 4.43 19.29 -27.70
N PRO A 408 5.20 18.84 -26.69
CA PRO A 408 6.56 18.35 -26.91
C PRO A 408 6.53 16.91 -27.43
N TYR A 409 5.54 16.13 -27.00
CA TYR A 409 5.39 14.73 -27.37
C TYR A 409 5.04 14.54 -28.84
N ALA A 410 4.20 15.39 -29.43
CA ALA A 410 3.84 15.26 -30.85
C ALA A 410 5.08 15.44 -31.76
N LYS A 411 5.93 16.42 -31.45
CA LYS A 411 7.20 16.65 -32.15
C LYS A 411 8.20 15.52 -31.90
N LEU A 412 8.27 14.98 -30.68
CA LEU A 412 9.14 13.85 -30.34
C LEU A 412 8.72 12.55 -31.06
N TYR A 413 7.44 12.18 -31.06
CA TYR A 413 6.94 11.00 -31.79
C TYR A 413 7.16 11.14 -33.30
N ARG A 414 7.01 12.35 -33.86
CA ARG A 414 7.39 12.65 -35.24
C ARG A 414 8.87 12.34 -35.48
N ALA A 415 9.74 12.89 -34.64
CA ALA A 415 11.18 12.72 -34.76
C ALA A 415 11.58 11.24 -34.70
N MET A 416 10.96 10.43 -33.83
CA MET A 416 11.20 8.99 -33.75
C MET A 416 10.84 8.27 -35.06
N VAL A 417 9.68 8.59 -35.63
CA VAL A 417 9.23 7.95 -36.87
C VAL A 417 10.07 8.42 -38.07
N MET A 418 10.44 9.70 -38.12
CA MET A 418 11.33 10.27 -39.14
C MET A 418 12.72 9.62 -39.13
N LEU A 419 13.27 9.38 -37.94
CA LEU A 419 14.52 8.63 -37.79
C LEU A 419 14.41 7.22 -38.40
N GLY A 420 13.26 6.57 -38.23
CA GLY A 420 12.99 5.23 -38.79
C GLY A 420 12.84 5.21 -40.32
N THR A 421 12.28 6.26 -40.93
CA THR A 421 12.11 6.35 -42.39
C THR A 421 13.40 6.68 -43.14
N GLY A 422 14.52 6.87 -42.43
CA GLY A 422 15.85 7.08 -43.02
C GLY A 422 16.19 8.55 -43.32
N GLN A 423 15.42 9.51 -42.82
CA GLN A 423 15.65 10.94 -43.02
C GLN A 423 15.93 11.67 -41.70
N GLY A 424 17.03 12.43 -41.65
CA GLY A 424 17.38 13.27 -40.49
C GLY A 424 18.77 13.06 -39.88
N GLY A 425 19.73 12.44 -40.57
CA GLY A 425 21.02 12.06 -39.98
C GLY A 425 20.83 10.92 -38.98
N GLY A 426 21.59 9.83 -39.13
CA GLY A 426 21.43 8.66 -38.27
C GLY A 426 21.59 8.99 -36.78
N LEU A 427 21.34 7.98 -35.94
CA LEU A 427 21.59 8.10 -34.50
C LEU A 427 23.02 8.61 -34.23
N PRO A 428 23.20 9.53 -33.26
CA PRO A 428 24.51 10.10 -32.97
C PRO A 428 25.50 9.03 -32.48
N ARG A 429 26.80 9.29 -32.63
CA ARG A 429 27.85 8.27 -32.45
C ARG A 429 27.83 7.71 -31.03
N HIS A 430 28.10 6.42 -30.89
CA HIS A 430 28.09 5.70 -29.60
C HIS A 430 26.73 5.66 -28.85
N SER A 431 25.64 6.21 -29.40
CA SER A 431 24.31 6.13 -28.76
C SER A 431 23.82 4.69 -28.62
N LEU A 432 23.98 3.86 -29.66
CA LEU A 432 23.64 2.43 -29.63
C LEU A 432 24.51 1.65 -28.64
N LEU A 433 25.82 1.92 -28.59
CA LEU A 433 26.73 1.30 -27.62
C LEU A 433 26.29 1.62 -26.18
N LEU A 434 25.89 2.87 -25.91
CA LEU A 434 25.36 3.25 -24.60
C LEU A 434 24.08 2.46 -24.27
N CYS A 435 23.17 2.31 -25.24
CA CYS A 435 21.97 1.51 -25.08
C CYS A 435 22.29 0.05 -24.78
N GLU A 436 23.25 -0.56 -25.46
CA GLU A 436 23.68 -1.95 -25.22
C GLU A 436 24.26 -2.14 -23.81
N ILE A 437 25.12 -1.21 -23.35
CA ILE A 437 25.70 -1.25 -22.00
C ILE A 437 24.59 -1.16 -20.94
N PHE A 438 23.69 -0.18 -21.07
CA PHE A 438 22.61 0.02 -20.09
C PHE A 438 21.55 -1.09 -20.14
N PHE A 439 21.30 -1.67 -21.32
CA PHE A 439 20.47 -2.86 -21.48
C PHE A 439 21.07 -4.06 -20.74
N ALA A 440 22.37 -4.32 -20.92
CA ALA A 440 23.08 -5.40 -20.23
C ALA A 440 23.09 -5.20 -18.70
N LEU A 441 23.38 -3.97 -18.24
CA LEU A 441 23.36 -3.63 -16.81
C LEU A 441 21.97 -3.83 -16.20
N ALA A 442 20.90 -3.39 -16.88
CA ALA A 442 19.53 -3.58 -16.43
C ALA A 442 19.19 -5.08 -16.31
N LEU A 443 19.60 -5.90 -17.29
CA LEU A 443 19.39 -7.34 -17.27
C LEU A 443 20.15 -8.03 -16.12
N VAL A 444 21.40 -7.63 -15.86
CA VAL A 444 22.20 -8.13 -14.73
C VAL A 444 21.52 -7.81 -13.40
N VAL A 445 21.05 -6.58 -13.21
CA VAL A 445 20.32 -6.19 -11.99
C VAL A 445 19.02 -7.00 -11.85
N GLY A 446 18.28 -7.22 -12.95
CA GLY A 446 17.09 -8.07 -12.97
C GLY A 446 17.39 -9.50 -12.53
N VAL A 447 18.46 -10.11 -13.05
CA VAL A 447 18.93 -11.45 -12.65
C VAL A 447 19.31 -11.50 -11.17
N ILE A 448 20.07 -10.50 -10.68
CA ILE A 448 20.46 -10.42 -9.26
C ILE A 448 19.22 -10.36 -8.36
N LEU A 449 18.23 -9.54 -8.71
CA LEU A 449 16.99 -9.40 -7.94
C LEU A 449 16.19 -10.71 -7.90
N GLU A 450 16.10 -11.42 -9.03
CA GLU A 450 15.40 -12.71 -9.12
C GLU A 450 16.15 -13.82 -8.36
N VAL A 451 17.49 -13.87 -8.42
CA VAL A 451 18.31 -14.81 -7.65
C VAL A 451 18.23 -14.52 -6.15
N ALA A 452 18.30 -13.25 -5.76
CA ALA A 452 18.15 -12.82 -4.38
C ALA A 452 16.79 -13.21 -3.81
N ALA A 453 15.72 -13.06 -4.60
CA ALA A 453 14.38 -13.50 -4.22
C ALA A 453 14.31 -15.02 -4.01
N ARG A 454 14.96 -15.82 -4.88
CA ARG A 454 15.00 -17.30 -4.75
C ARG A 454 15.84 -17.80 -3.57
N ARG A 455 16.98 -17.16 -3.31
CA ARG A 455 17.89 -17.53 -2.22
C ARG A 455 17.53 -16.87 -0.89
N GLY A 456 16.44 -16.12 -0.82
CA GLY A 456 15.97 -15.47 0.42
C GLY A 456 16.88 -14.34 0.92
N TRP A 457 17.65 -13.69 0.04
CA TRP A 457 18.58 -12.62 0.40
C TRP A 457 17.84 -11.31 0.71
N ARG A 458 17.36 -11.18 1.96
CA ARG A 458 16.53 -10.04 2.42
C ARG A 458 17.23 -8.68 2.28
N VAL A 459 18.56 -8.64 2.43
CA VAL A 459 19.35 -7.39 2.30
C VAL A 459 19.36 -6.90 0.86
N VAL A 460 19.63 -7.79 -0.10
CA VAL A 460 19.69 -7.46 -1.52
C VAL A 460 18.33 -6.99 -2.04
N GLY A 461 17.23 -7.67 -1.67
CA GLY A 461 15.88 -7.26 -2.07
C GLY A 461 15.45 -5.87 -1.55
N ARG A 462 15.99 -5.44 -0.40
CA ARG A 462 15.64 -4.17 0.25
C ARG A 462 16.44 -2.98 -0.30
N PHE A 463 17.71 -3.17 -0.66
CA PHE A 463 18.60 -2.07 -1.04
C PHE A 463 18.88 -1.94 -2.54
N VAL A 464 18.74 -3.00 -3.34
CA VAL A 464 18.97 -2.92 -4.79
C VAL A 464 17.83 -2.12 -5.45
N PRO A 465 18.13 -1.05 -6.23
CA PRO A 465 17.14 -0.18 -6.84
C PRO A 465 16.30 -0.88 -7.91
N SER A 466 15.15 -0.29 -8.23
CA SER A 466 14.34 -0.72 -9.38
C SER A 466 14.91 -0.11 -10.66
N THR A 467 15.30 -0.98 -11.59
CA THR A 467 15.76 -0.69 -12.95
C THR A 467 14.76 0.15 -13.73
N ILE A 468 13.47 -0.22 -13.74
CA ILE A 468 12.41 0.56 -14.37
C ILE A 468 12.31 1.96 -13.76
N ALA A 469 12.28 2.08 -12.44
CA ALA A 469 12.19 3.39 -11.78
C ALA A 469 13.42 4.26 -12.05
N MET A 470 14.61 3.66 -12.10
CA MET A 470 15.82 4.38 -12.54
C MET A 470 15.69 4.86 -13.99
N ALA A 471 15.20 4.01 -14.89
CA ALA A 471 15.00 4.37 -16.30
C ALA A 471 14.01 5.53 -16.46
N VAL A 472 12.94 5.58 -15.65
CA VAL A 472 12.02 6.74 -15.60
C VAL A 472 12.77 8.05 -15.30
N GLY A 473 13.80 8.02 -14.46
CA GLY A 473 14.66 9.17 -14.18
C GLY A 473 15.44 9.71 -15.39
N PHE A 474 15.58 8.92 -16.47
CA PHE A 474 16.16 9.39 -17.73
C PHE A 474 15.15 10.20 -18.53
N PHE A 475 13.86 9.90 -18.44
CA PHE A 475 12.82 10.63 -19.19
C PHE A 475 12.29 11.85 -18.46
N VAL A 476 12.27 11.82 -17.13
CA VAL A 476 11.59 12.84 -16.33
C VAL A 476 12.58 13.88 -15.81
N SER A 477 12.10 15.12 -15.63
CA SER A 477 12.89 16.20 -15.04
C SER A 477 13.30 15.87 -13.60
N PRO A 478 14.54 16.21 -13.16
CA PRO A 478 14.99 15.91 -11.80
C PRO A 478 14.13 16.55 -10.71
N LYS A 479 13.48 17.70 -11.00
CA LYS A 479 12.58 18.38 -10.06
C LYS A 479 11.45 17.48 -9.56
N LEU A 480 10.91 16.64 -10.45
CA LEU A 480 9.84 15.71 -10.11
C LEU A 480 10.35 14.56 -9.23
N ALA A 481 11.52 13.99 -9.56
CA ALA A 481 12.13 12.94 -8.74
C ALA A 481 12.49 13.44 -7.33
N VAL A 482 12.99 14.68 -7.21
CA VAL A 482 13.23 15.34 -5.93
C VAL A 482 11.94 15.51 -5.14
N GLY A 483 10.86 16.00 -5.77
CA GLY A 483 9.57 16.18 -5.11
C GLY A 483 8.96 14.87 -4.59
N MET A 484 9.02 13.82 -5.40
CA MET A 484 8.57 12.48 -5.00
C MET A 484 9.41 11.90 -3.87
N CYS A 485 10.74 12.08 -3.90
CA CYS A 485 11.61 11.65 -2.81
C CYS A 485 11.29 12.40 -1.50
N ALA A 486 11.01 13.70 -1.57
CA ALA A 486 10.61 14.48 -0.40
C ALA A 486 9.33 13.92 0.25
N GLY A 487 8.32 13.56 -0.53
CA GLY A 487 7.10 12.92 -0.03
C GLY A 487 7.36 11.59 0.68
N SER A 488 8.24 10.75 0.14
CA SER A 488 8.63 9.49 0.79
C SER A 488 9.37 9.74 2.11
N VAL A 489 10.22 10.77 2.19
CA VAL A 489 10.91 11.16 3.43
C VAL A 489 9.90 11.64 4.48
N VAL A 490 8.90 12.44 4.09
CA VAL A 490 7.83 12.87 5.01
C VAL A 490 7.11 11.68 5.63
N VAL A 491 6.70 10.70 4.83
CA VAL A 491 6.03 9.49 5.34
C VAL A 491 6.97 8.63 6.18
N PHE A 492 8.25 8.53 5.81
CA PHE A 492 9.25 7.81 6.58
C PHE A 492 9.43 8.41 7.98
N MET A 493 9.54 9.74 8.07
CA MET A 493 9.64 10.45 9.34
C MET A 493 8.35 10.34 10.16
N TRP A 494 7.18 10.47 9.52
CA TRP A 494 5.89 10.31 10.20
C TRP A 494 5.73 8.90 10.80
N LYS A 495 6.05 7.85 10.03
CA LYS A 495 6.05 6.46 10.54
C LYS A 495 7.03 6.21 11.68
N ARG A 496 8.06 7.03 11.84
CA ARG A 496 8.99 6.93 12.99
C ARG A 496 8.40 7.55 14.25
N HIS A 497 7.50 8.51 14.10
CA HIS A 497 6.83 9.18 15.21
C HIS A 497 5.55 8.43 15.63
N ASP A 498 4.64 8.18 14.69
CA ASP A 498 3.39 7.45 14.89
C ASP A 498 3.11 6.56 13.67
N ARG A 499 3.19 5.24 13.87
CA ARG A 499 3.01 4.27 12.79
C ARG A 499 1.55 4.11 12.39
N ASP A 500 0.65 4.14 13.36
CA ASP A 500 -0.76 3.83 13.15
C ASP A 500 -1.47 5.03 12.52
N GLU A 501 -1.17 6.23 13.01
CA GLU A 501 -1.69 7.45 12.40
C GLU A 501 -1.16 7.63 10.97
N ALA A 502 0.14 7.43 10.72
CA ALA A 502 0.70 7.52 9.37
C ALA A 502 0.07 6.49 8.42
N ARG A 503 -0.22 5.27 8.88
CA ARG A 503 -0.86 4.23 8.05
C ARG A 503 -2.28 4.63 7.64
N VAL A 504 -3.00 5.33 8.52
CA VAL A 504 -4.40 5.72 8.31
C VAL A 504 -4.54 7.05 7.56
N LEU A 505 -3.75 8.06 7.91
CA LEU A 505 -3.92 9.44 7.42
C LEU A 505 -3.01 9.80 6.25
N ALA A 506 -1.84 9.18 6.08
CA ALA A 506 -0.92 9.56 5.01
C ALA A 506 -1.55 9.45 3.60
N PRO A 507 -2.36 8.41 3.27
CA PRO A 507 -3.06 8.37 1.99
C PRO A 507 -4.07 9.51 1.80
N ALA A 508 -4.79 9.88 2.86
CA ALA A 508 -5.76 10.98 2.83
C ALA A 508 -5.08 12.35 2.65
N VAL A 509 -3.96 12.57 3.34
CA VAL A 509 -3.12 13.78 3.18
C VAL A 509 -2.59 13.87 1.75
N ALA A 510 -2.01 12.78 1.24
CA ALA A 510 -1.43 12.75 -0.09
C ALA A 510 -2.48 12.98 -1.19
N ALA A 511 -3.66 12.35 -1.06
CA ALA A 511 -4.78 12.59 -1.97
C ALA A 511 -5.25 14.05 -1.94
N GLY A 512 -5.40 14.63 -0.74
CA GLY A 512 -5.73 16.05 -0.59
C GLY A 512 -4.69 16.97 -1.23
N MET A 513 -3.40 16.67 -1.07
CA MET A 513 -2.31 17.44 -1.71
C MET A 513 -2.37 17.40 -3.25
N ILE A 514 -2.60 16.22 -3.83
CA ILE A 514 -2.70 16.05 -5.29
C ILE A 514 -3.94 16.76 -5.83
N CYS A 515 -5.11 16.53 -5.21
CA CYS A 515 -6.36 17.13 -5.66
C CYS A 515 -6.36 18.65 -5.50
N GLY A 516 -5.86 19.19 -4.39
CA GLY A 516 -5.86 20.62 -4.14
C GLY A 516 -4.93 21.38 -5.07
N ASP A 517 -3.76 20.81 -5.38
CA ASP A 517 -2.82 21.39 -6.35
C ASP A 517 -3.38 21.34 -7.79
N GLY A 518 -4.06 20.24 -8.17
CA GLY A 518 -4.74 20.12 -9.46
C GLY A 518 -5.91 21.12 -9.63
N PHE A 519 -6.76 21.27 -8.61
CA PHE A 519 -7.81 22.30 -8.59
C PHE A 519 -7.24 23.72 -8.55
N GLY A 520 -6.13 23.90 -7.83
CA GLY A 520 -5.36 25.14 -7.84
C GLY A 520 -4.97 25.51 -9.27
N SER A 521 -4.34 24.58 -10.01
CA SER A 521 -3.95 24.79 -11.41
C SER A 521 -5.14 25.08 -12.32
N LEU A 522 -6.29 24.43 -12.11
CA LEU A 522 -7.52 24.75 -12.85
C LEU A 522 -7.96 26.21 -12.62
N LEU A 523 -7.94 26.68 -11.36
CA LEU A 523 -8.27 28.07 -11.05
C LEU A 523 -7.28 29.04 -11.70
N LEU A 524 -5.99 28.70 -11.73
CA LEU A 524 -4.97 29.50 -12.41
C LEU A 524 -5.21 29.55 -13.93
N SER A 525 -5.62 28.45 -14.54
CA SER A 525 -6.01 28.41 -15.96
C SER A 525 -7.23 29.29 -16.24
N VAL A 526 -8.21 29.31 -15.34
CA VAL A 526 -9.37 30.23 -15.44
C VAL A 526 -8.91 31.69 -15.34
N LEU A 527 -8.01 32.02 -14.42
CA LEU A 527 -7.42 33.37 -14.32
C LEU A 527 -6.67 33.77 -15.61
N ALA A 528 -5.97 32.83 -16.24
CA ALA A 528 -5.29 33.06 -17.51
C ALA A 528 -6.28 33.36 -18.66
N ILE A 529 -7.44 32.69 -18.71
CA ILE A 529 -8.52 32.99 -19.67
C ILE A 529 -9.02 34.43 -19.49
N PHE A 530 -9.14 34.90 -18.24
CA PHE A 530 -9.49 36.29 -17.93
C PHE A 530 -8.32 37.28 -18.09
N LYS A 531 -7.17 36.83 -18.61
CA LYS A 531 -5.94 37.63 -18.81
C LYS A 531 -5.43 38.28 -17.51
N ALA A 532 -5.74 37.70 -16.35
CA ALA A 532 -5.23 38.17 -15.07
C ALA A 532 -3.71 37.92 -14.98
N ARG A 533 -2.94 38.93 -14.57
CA ARG A 533 -1.49 38.84 -14.40
C ARG A 533 -1.12 38.77 -12.93
N ALA A 534 -0.16 37.91 -12.62
CA ALA A 534 0.43 37.84 -11.29
C ALA A 534 1.16 39.16 -10.96
N PRO A 535 0.96 39.74 -9.75
CA PRO A 535 1.45 41.07 -9.43
C PRO A 535 2.94 41.12 -9.06
N ILE A 536 3.50 40.03 -8.51
CA ILE A 536 4.86 40.02 -7.96
C ILE A 536 5.70 39.00 -8.71
N CYS A 537 6.93 39.35 -9.06
CA CYS A 537 7.90 38.42 -9.62
C CYS A 537 9.09 38.23 -8.67
N ILE A 538 9.28 37.01 -8.15
CA ILE A 538 10.49 36.67 -7.38
C ILE A 538 11.50 35.95 -8.28
N MET A 539 12.70 36.52 -8.41
CA MET A 539 13.82 35.92 -9.14
C MET A 539 15.01 35.64 -8.23
N PHE A 540 15.74 34.56 -8.52
CA PHE A 540 16.93 34.15 -7.77
C PHE A 540 18.17 34.27 -8.66
N LEU A 541 19.00 35.29 -8.40
CA LEU A 541 20.18 35.61 -9.19
C LEU A 541 21.47 35.17 -8.50
N SER A 542 22.52 34.93 -9.29
CA SER A 542 23.86 34.72 -8.73
C SER A 542 24.39 36.02 -8.12
N ARG A 543 25.36 35.92 -7.21
CA ARG A 543 25.96 37.09 -6.56
C ARG A 543 26.52 38.09 -7.58
N ASP A 544 27.16 37.61 -8.64
CA ASP A 544 27.76 38.46 -9.67
C ASP A 544 26.72 39.16 -10.53
N VAL A 545 25.64 38.45 -10.92
CA VAL A 545 24.53 39.02 -11.68
C VAL A 545 23.78 40.03 -10.82
N ASN A 546 23.60 39.74 -9.54
CA ASN A 546 22.96 40.65 -8.60
C ASN A 546 23.80 41.92 -8.39
N ALA A 547 25.13 41.81 -8.31
CA ALA A 547 26.02 42.96 -8.22
C ALA A 547 25.98 43.83 -9.50
N ARG A 548 25.91 43.21 -10.68
CA ARG A 548 25.74 43.93 -11.96
C ARG A 548 24.36 44.59 -12.07
N LEU A 549 23.32 43.91 -11.60
CA LEU A 549 21.96 44.46 -11.56
C LEU A 549 21.88 45.64 -10.59
N ASP A 550 22.46 45.52 -9.40
CA ASP A 550 22.56 46.61 -8.43
C ASP A 550 23.31 47.82 -9.03
N ALA A 551 24.41 47.58 -9.75
CA ALA A 551 25.13 48.64 -10.46
C ALA A 551 24.29 49.30 -11.58
N PHE A 552 23.54 48.52 -12.34
CA PHE A 552 22.63 49.03 -13.38
C PHE A 552 21.45 49.82 -12.78
N LEU A 553 20.82 49.31 -11.73
CA LEU A 553 19.73 50.02 -11.04
C LEU A 553 20.22 51.33 -10.41
N ALA A 554 21.47 51.37 -9.93
CA ALA A 554 22.10 52.62 -9.47
C ALA A 554 22.26 53.65 -10.61
N THR A 555 22.48 53.22 -11.86
CA THR A 555 22.50 54.15 -13.01
C THR A 555 21.13 54.70 -13.39
N LEU A 556 20.04 53.95 -13.12
CA LEU A 556 18.66 54.38 -13.35
C LEU A 556 18.12 55.30 -12.26
N HIS A 557 18.78 55.35 -11.10
CA HIS A 557 18.43 56.24 -9.98
C HIS A 557 18.92 57.69 -10.15
N ASN A 558 19.55 58.03 -11.28
CA ASN A 558 19.76 59.43 -11.65
C ASN A 558 18.43 60.03 -12.15
N PRO A 559 17.97 61.15 -11.56
CA PRO A 559 16.63 61.67 -11.81
C PRO A 559 16.58 62.31 -13.20
N VAL A 560 15.94 61.63 -14.16
CA VAL A 560 15.36 62.30 -15.31
C VAL A 560 13.84 62.34 -15.09
N HIS A 561 13.33 63.56 -15.08
CA HIS A 561 11.99 64.00 -14.73
C HIS A 561 10.83 63.02 -15.07
N GLY A 562 10.03 62.67 -14.05
CA GLY A 562 8.57 62.55 -14.21
C GLY A 562 7.90 61.17 -14.21
N CYS A 563 8.60 60.04 -14.01
CA CYS A 563 7.95 58.74 -13.85
C CYS A 563 8.10 58.19 -12.41
N PRO A 564 7.07 57.55 -11.82
CA PRO A 564 7.20 56.92 -10.51
C PRO A 564 8.20 55.76 -10.58
N PRO A 565 9.06 55.57 -9.57
CA PRO A 565 10.08 54.53 -9.60
C PRO A 565 9.45 53.14 -9.56
N LEU A 566 9.87 52.26 -10.48
CA LEU A 566 9.62 50.83 -10.38
C LEU A 566 10.20 50.33 -9.06
N SER A 567 9.34 49.86 -8.15
CA SER A 567 9.76 49.39 -6.83
C SER A 567 10.42 48.03 -6.93
N VAL A 568 11.75 47.99 -7.13
CA VAL A 568 12.56 46.77 -7.06
C VAL A 568 13.06 46.61 -5.61
N ALA A 569 12.46 45.69 -4.85
CA ALA A 569 12.87 45.40 -3.48
C ALA A 569 13.91 44.27 -3.43
N VAL A 570 15.16 44.60 -3.10
CA VAL A 570 16.25 43.62 -2.92
C VAL A 570 16.32 43.18 -1.46
N LEU A 571 15.78 42.00 -1.15
CA LEU A 571 15.85 41.41 0.20
C LEU A 571 17.26 40.83 0.48
N ARG A 572 18.09 41.59 1.21
CA ARG A 572 19.30 41.07 1.90
C ARG A 572 18.94 40.74 3.37
N ARG A 573 19.75 39.89 4.03
CA ARG A 573 19.66 39.47 5.45
C ARG A 573 19.16 40.56 6.43
N PRO A 574 18.57 40.19 7.58
CA PRO A 574 17.39 40.83 8.16
C PRO A 574 17.68 42.27 8.59
N SER A 575 17.38 43.22 7.72
CA SER A 575 17.04 44.58 8.12
C SER A 575 15.55 44.75 7.90
N VAL A 576 14.88 45.20 8.96
CA VAL A 576 13.45 45.47 9.03
C VAL A 576 13.13 46.58 8.02
N TYR A 577 12.40 46.25 6.97
CA TYR A 577 11.71 47.23 6.14
C TYR A 577 10.21 46.89 6.13
N PRO A 578 9.32 47.83 6.48
CA PRO A 578 7.89 47.58 6.53
C PRO A 578 7.34 47.49 5.09
N LEU A 579 6.99 46.28 4.62
CA LEU A 579 6.15 46.12 3.44
C LEU A 579 4.67 46.17 3.87
N HIS A 580 4.00 47.26 3.50
CA HIS A 580 2.55 47.43 3.67
C HIS A 580 1.80 46.60 2.62
N PHE A 581 0.84 45.78 3.06
CA PHE A 581 -0.09 45.06 2.19
C PHE A 581 -1.49 45.67 2.35
N CYS A 582 -2.07 46.20 1.28
CA CYS A 582 -3.45 46.68 1.22
C CYS A 582 -4.23 45.71 0.32
N LEU A 583 -5.19 44.99 0.87
CA LEU A 583 -6.07 44.11 0.11
C LEU A 583 -7.34 44.89 -0.23
N ASN A 584 -7.46 45.39 -1.46
CA ASN A 584 -8.76 45.79 -2.03
C ASN A 584 -8.92 45.08 -3.37
N LEU A 585 -9.88 44.15 -3.40
CA LEU A 585 -10.40 43.55 -4.61
C LEU A 585 -11.56 44.43 -5.09
N PHE A 586 -11.45 44.86 -6.36
CA PHE A 586 -12.49 45.43 -7.22
C PHE A 586 -13.09 46.81 -6.84
N PHE A 587 -13.14 47.66 -7.89
CA PHE A 587 -13.69 49.02 -8.00
C PHE A 587 -12.79 50.21 -7.62
N GLU A 588 -12.72 51.16 -8.56
CA GLU A 588 -12.18 52.50 -8.40
C GLU A 588 -12.85 53.23 -7.23
N GLY A 589 -12.06 53.85 -6.35
CA GLY A 589 -12.54 54.92 -5.48
C GLY A 589 -12.24 54.78 -3.98
N LYS A 590 -11.17 55.46 -3.56
CA LYS A 590 -10.96 56.23 -2.30
C LYS A 590 -10.97 55.55 -0.90
N THR A 591 -9.97 56.01 -0.13
CA THR A 591 -9.75 56.03 1.33
C THR A 591 -9.26 54.76 2.05
N CYS A 592 -8.04 54.85 2.61
CA CYS A 592 -7.35 53.83 3.39
C CYS A 592 -7.25 54.29 4.85
N LEU A 593 -7.78 53.51 5.79
CA LEU A 593 -7.66 53.74 7.24
C LEU A 593 -6.73 52.68 7.86
N GLN A 594 -5.74 53.13 8.64
CA GLN A 594 -4.59 52.37 9.14
C GLN A 594 -4.88 51.56 10.43
N LYS A 595 -4.49 50.28 10.51
CA LYS A 595 -3.92 49.62 11.73
C LYS A 595 -3.02 48.41 11.37
N PRO A 596 -1.90 48.15 12.09
CA PRO A 596 -0.89 47.14 11.72
C PRO A 596 -1.06 45.76 12.38
N PHE A 597 -0.58 44.70 11.71
CA PHE A 597 -0.41 43.35 12.27
C PHE A 597 1.06 42.91 12.08
N VAL A 598 1.70 42.39 13.14
CA VAL A 598 3.12 42.02 13.18
C VAL A 598 3.24 40.53 13.49
N VAL A 599 4.03 39.78 12.69
CA VAL A 599 4.49 38.43 13.03
C VAL A 599 6.02 38.42 13.02
N GLN A 600 6.62 38.14 14.17
CA GLN A 600 8.05 38.15 14.40
C GLN A 600 8.56 36.70 14.53
N ALA A 601 9.56 36.31 13.74
CA ALA A 601 10.27 35.04 13.91
C ALA A 601 11.67 35.31 14.48
N LYS A 602 11.91 34.87 15.73
CA LYS A 602 13.21 34.97 16.41
C LYS A 602 13.91 33.62 16.39
N ARG A 603 15.14 33.58 15.88
CA ARG A 603 16.06 32.43 15.98
C ARG A 603 16.73 32.49 17.35
N SER A 604 16.73 31.40 18.12
CA SER A 604 17.54 31.29 19.34
C SER A 604 18.44 30.06 19.28
N GLY A 605 19.70 30.28 19.60
CA GLY A 605 20.69 29.28 19.96
C GLY A 605 21.63 29.94 20.96
N GLY A 606 21.90 29.27 22.08
CA GLY A 606 22.89 29.72 23.08
C GLY A 606 22.46 29.55 24.54
N LEU A 607 22.87 28.41 25.08
CA LEU A 607 23.16 28.04 26.47
C LEU A 607 23.63 29.21 27.38
N ASP A 608 22.95 29.44 28.52
CA ASP A 608 23.46 29.31 29.91
C ASP A 608 22.67 30.13 30.97
N LYS A 609 22.39 29.42 32.08
CA LYS A 609 22.12 29.85 33.49
C LYS A 609 20.87 30.65 33.90
N ALA A 610 20.33 30.17 35.04
CA ALA A 610 19.66 30.87 36.14
C ALA A 610 18.16 31.20 35.97
N THR A 611 17.21 30.93 36.88
CA THR A 611 17.05 30.10 38.10
C THR A 611 15.58 30.28 38.55
N THR A 612 14.94 29.23 39.10
CA THR A 612 13.88 29.23 40.17
C THR A 612 12.67 30.18 40.05
N ARG A 613 11.37 29.84 40.19
CA ARG A 613 10.56 28.90 41.02
C ARG A 613 9.06 29.18 40.66
N PRO A 614 8.04 28.45 41.16
CA PRO A 614 7.95 27.07 41.63
C PRO A 614 6.92 26.24 40.81
N ARG A 615 7.20 24.95 40.60
CA ARG A 615 6.23 23.97 40.11
C ARG A 615 5.43 23.43 41.30
N GLY A 616 4.11 23.43 41.16
CA GLY A 616 3.24 22.53 41.93
C GLY A 616 3.61 21.09 41.60
N THR A 617 3.70 20.28 42.65
CA THR A 617 4.12 18.89 42.65
C THR A 617 3.15 18.04 41.82
N GLN A 618 3.52 17.69 40.58
CA GLN A 618 3.03 16.48 39.95
C GLN A 618 4.21 15.53 39.79
N VAL A 619 4.09 14.41 40.51
CA VAL A 619 5.04 13.31 40.59
C VAL A 619 5.28 12.77 39.18
N SER A 620 6.52 12.92 38.70
CA SER A 620 6.99 12.28 37.48
C SER A 620 7.30 10.81 37.75
N GLY A 621 6.47 9.91 37.24
CA GLY A 621 6.81 8.50 37.05
C GLY A 621 6.72 8.17 35.57
N GLN A 622 7.84 8.14 34.85
CA GLN A 622 7.86 7.37 33.60
C GLN A 622 7.81 5.89 33.98
N PRO A 623 6.89 5.08 33.42
CA PRO A 623 6.87 3.65 33.71
C PRO A 623 8.16 3.04 33.19
N LYS A 624 8.94 2.42 34.08
CA LYS A 624 10.10 1.59 33.70
C LYS A 624 9.60 0.52 32.74
N LYS A 625 10.17 0.46 31.54
CA LYS A 625 9.81 -0.57 30.56
C LYS A 625 10.20 -1.95 31.12
N ARG A 626 9.21 -2.84 31.36
CA ARG A 626 9.44 -4.19 31.86
C ARG A 626 10.32 -4.99 30.89
N ALA A 627 11.18 -5.85 31.43
CA ALA A 627 11.93 -6.80 30.59
C ALA A 627 10.95 -7.78 29.92
N PRO A 628 11.19 -8.16 28.64
CA PRO A 628 10.39 -9.18 27.98
C PRO A 628 10.41 -10.52 28.71
N LEU A 629 9.31 -11.25 28.65
CA LEU A 629 9.17 -12.60 29.17
C LEU A 629 10.19 -13.53 28.51
N THR A 630 10.85 -14.35 29.31
CA THR A 630 11.77 -15.40 28.85
C THR A 630 11.32 -16.74 29.37
N ARG A 631 11.46 -17.78 28.54
CA ARG A 631 11.15 -19.17 28.91
C ARG A 631 12.08 -19.66 30.02
N GLY A 632 11.49 -20.21 31.08
CA GLY A 632 12.16 -20.93 32.15
C GLY A 632 12.40 -22.41 31.83
N THR A 633 12.88 -23.15 32.82
CA THR A 633 13.09 -24.60 32.71
C THR A 633 11.78 -25.34 32.99
N VAL A 634 11.33 -26.17 32.06
CA VAL A 634 10.11 -26.97 32.20
C VAL A 634 10.46 -28.31 32.86
N SER A 635 9.87 -28.61 34.02
CA SER A 635 10.06 -29.90 34.69
C SER A 635 9.26 -31.03 33.99
N PRO A 636 9.62 -32.32 34.16
CA PRO A 636 8.91 -33.43 33.53
C PRO A 636 7.40 -33.48 33.85
N PRO A 637 6.57 -34.10 32.99
CA PRO A 637 5.14 -34.28 33.25
C PRO A 637 4.88 -35.03 34.56
N LEU A 638 3.88 -34.58 35.33
CA LEU A 638 3.51 -35.17 36.61
C LEU A 638 2.69 -36.47 36.41
N PRO A 639 2.90 -37.51 37.24
CA PRO A 639 2.22 -38.79 37.07
C PRO A 639 0.76 -38.74 37.53
N VAL A 640 -0.13 -39.33 36.73
CA VAL A 640 -1.55 -39.53 37.09
C VAL A 640 -1.78 -40.99 37.49
N PRO A 641 -2.33 -41.29 38.69
CA PRO A 641 -2.65 -42.64 39.13
C PRO A 641 -3.49 -43.44 38.12
N ALA A 642 -3.27 -44.75 38.05
CA ALA A 642 -3.91 -45.62 37.06
C ALA A 642 -5.44 -45.66 37.18
N ASN A 643 -5.97 -45.51 38.40
CA ASN A 643 -7.39 -45.56 38.73
C ASN A 643 -8.19 -44.31 38.31
N ILE A 644 -7.53 -43.21 37.95
CA ILE A 644 -8.21 -42.00 37.47
C ILE A 644 -8.59 -42.19 35.99
N PRO A 645 -9.87 -42.01 35.62
CA PRO A 645 -10.31 -42.07 34.23
C PRO A 645 -9.56 -41.05 33.37
N ARG A 646 -9.02 -41.50 32.22
CA ARG A 646 -8.29 -40.65 31.28
C ARG A 646 -9.17 -40.28 30.09
N PRO A 647 -9.10 -39.03 29.60
CA PRO A 647 -9.76 -38.66 28.36
C PRO A 647 -9.09 -39.35 27.14
N PRO A 648 -9.80 -39.49 26.01
CA PRO A 648 -9.40 -40.37 24.90
C PRO A 648 -8.15 -39.90 24.14
N TYR A 649 -7.72 -38.65 24.30
CA TYR A 649 -6.50 -38.12 23.65
C TYR A 649 -5.21 -38.47 24.40
N VAL A 650 -5.29 -38.99 25.62
CA VAL A 650 -4.08 -39.30 26.40
C VAL A 650 -3.34 -40.47 25.75
N GLY A 651 -2.11 -40.21 25.29
CA GLY A 651 -1.28 -41.18 24.56
C GLY A 651 -1.20 -40.95 23.05
N THR A 652 -1.98 -40.01 22.50
CA THR A 652 -1.82 -39.57 21.10
C THR A 652 -0.79 -38.45 21.01
N LYS A 653 -0.04 -38.41 19.90
CA LYS A 653 0.94 -37.32 19.64
C LYS A 653 0.34 -36.11 18.94
N GLU A 654 -0.82 -36.26 18.32
CA GLU A 654 -1.50 -35.21 17.58
C GLU A 654 -2.56 -34.56 18.46
N ALA A 655 -2.71 -33.24 18.32
CA ALA A 655 -3.79 -32.50 18.96
C ALA A 655 -5.13 -32.89 18.31
N PRO A 656 -6.17 -33.21 19.10
CA PRO A 656 -7.49 -33.49 18.54
C PRO A 656 -8.02 -32.30 17.74
N GLU A 657 -8.55 -32.54 16.54
CA GLU A 657 -9.33 -31.52 15.83
C GLU A 657 -10.57 -31.12 16.64
N ILE A 658 -11.04 -29.88 16.48
CA ILE A 658 -12.26 -29.41 17.15
C ILE A 658 -13.44 -30.29 16.70
N ALA A 659 -14.08 -30.97 17.65
CA ALA A 659 -15.18 -31.85 17.34
C ALA A 659 -16.39 -31.08 16.80
N LYS A 660 -17.05 -31.60 15.76
CA LYS A 660 -18.22 -30.96 15.15
C LYS A 660 -19.50 -31.08 15.99
N GLU A 661 -19.47 -31.91 17.04
CA GLU A 661 -20.62 -32.18 17.90
C GLU A 661 -20.84 -31.02 18.87
N ILE A 662 -22.08 -30.57 18.99
CA ILE A 662 -22.48 -29.57 19.97
C ILE A 662 -22.75 -30.29 21.30
N GLN A 663 -22.12 -29.83 22.38
CA GLN A 663 -22.32 -30.42 23.71
C GLN A 663 -23.70 -30.04 24.25
N MET A 664 -24.60 -31.02 24.23
CA MET A 664 -25.99 -30.91 24.70
C MET A 664 -26.19 -31.82 25.90
N HIS A 665 -26.84 -31.30 26.93
CA HIS A 665 -27.04 -31.98 28.19
C HIS A 665 -28.53 -32.13 28.51
N ASP A 666 -28.93 -33.37 28.80
CA ASP A 666 -30.17 -33.69 29.48
C ASP A 666 -30.03 -33.52 31.01
N LYS A 667 -31.07 -33.89 31.77
CA LYS A 667 -31.12 -33.71 33.22
C LYS A 667 -30.08 -34.53 33.99
N ASP A 668 -29.62 -35.65 33.43
CA ASP A 668 -28.67 -36.54 34.10
C ASP A 668 -27.24 -36.12 33.78
N SER A 669 -26.94 -35.88 32.49
CA SER A 669 -25.62 -35.44 32.05
C SER A 669 -25.23 -34.06 32.56
N ILE A 670 -26.19 -33.17 32.85
CA ILE A 670 -25.88 -31.85 33.42
C ILE A 670 -25.36 -31.93 34.86
N VAL A 671 -25.72 -32.98 35.62
CA VAL A 671 -25.20 -33.19 36.99
C VAL A 671 -23.69 -33.44 36.94
N HIS A 672 -23.23 -34.27 36.01
CA HIS A 672 -21.80 -34.53 35.82
C HIS A 672 -21.04 -33.31 35.31
N MET A 673 -21.64 -32.55 34.39
CA MET A 673 -21.07 -31.30 33.90
C MET A 673 -20.91 -30.25 35.01
N ARG A 674 -21.94 -30.10 35.87
CA ARG A 674 -21.87 -29.22 37.06
C ARG A 674 -20.75 -29.65 38.01
N ALA A 675 -20.64 -30.94 38.30
CA ALA A 675 -19.59 -31.45 39.19
C ALA A 675 -18.17 -31.18 38.65
N ALA A 676 -17.95 -31.35 37.34
CA ALA A 676 -16.67 -31.04 36.70
C ALA A 676 -16.36 -29.53 36.76
N CYS A 677 -17.35 -28.68 36.44
CA CYS A 677 -17.20 -27.22 36.48
C CYS A 677 -16.98 -26.68 37.90
N GLU A 678 -17.70 -27.21 38.89
CA GLU A 678 -17.53 -26.84 40.30
C GLU A 678 -16.13 -27.20 40.79
N LEU A 679 -15.62 -28.38 40.41
CA LEU A 679 -14.23 -28.75 40.74
C LEU A 679 -13.22 -27.81 40.05
N ALA A 680 -13.39 -27.51 38.76
CA ALA A 680 -12.51 -26.58 38.05
C ALA A 680 -12.48 -25.19 38.72
N ALA A 681 -13.64 -24.67 39.11
CA ALA A 681 -13.76 -23.39 39.83
C ALA A 681 -13.03 -23.41 41.19
N ARG A 682 -13.20 -24.48 42.00
CA ARG A 682 -12.48 -24.63 43.27
C ARG A 682 -10.97 -24.71 43.08
N VAL A 683 -10.52 -25.42 42.03
CA VAL A 683 -9.10 -25.54 41.70
C VAL A 683 -8.53 -24.19 41.27
N LEU A 684 -9.27 -23.40 40.47
CA LEU A 684 -8.87 -22.06 40.06
C LEU A 684 -8.80 -21.10 41.26
N GLU A 685 -9.77 -21.16 42.18
CA GLU A 685 -9.76 -20.36 43.41
C GLU A 685 -8.54 -20.71 44.28
N TYR A 686 -8.26 -22.00 44.47
CA TYR A 686 -7.06 -22.46 45.17
C TYR A 686 -5.78 -21.99 44.50
N ALA A 687 -5.66 -22.12 43.17
CA ALA A 687 -4.51 -21.65 42.40
C ALA A 687 -4.28 -20.14 42.60
N GLY A 688 -5.36 -19.35 42.64
CA GLY A 688 -5.32 -17.92 42.93
C GLY A 688 -4.70 -17.59 44.30
N THR A 689 -4.91 -18.43 45.33
CA THR A 689 -4.30 -18.22 46.66
C THR A 689 -2.78 -18.40 46.67
N LEU A 690 -2.22 -19.05 45.65
CA LEU A 690 -0.79 -19.31 45.51
C LEU A 690 -0.06 -18.17 44.77
N VAL A 691 -0.80 -17.25 44.14
CA VAL A 691 -0.23 -16.14 43.35
C VAL A 691 0.40 -15.10 44.28
N LYS A 692 1.73 -15.17 44.43
CA LYS A 692 2.54 -14.20 45.16
C LYS A 692 3.96 -14.13 44.58
N PRO A 693 4.69 -13.02 44.79
CA PRO A 693 6.05 -12.90 44.29
C PRO A 693 6.94 -14.05 44.77
N SER A 694 7.91 -14.45 43.94
CA SER A 694 8.86 -15.55 44.16
C SER A 694 8.28 -16.97 44.05
N VAL A 695 6.97 -17.14 43.86
CA VAL A 695 6.40 -18.46 43.53
C VAL A 695 6.57 -18.72 42.03
N THR A 696 7.04 -19.91 41.68
CA THR A 696 7.16 -20.33 40.27
C THR A 696 5.82 -20.80 39.69
N THR A 697 5.64 -20.65 38.39
CA THR A 697 4.45 -21.21 37.72
C THR A 697 4.42 -22.74 37.80
N ASP A 698 5.57 -23.42 37.82
CA ASP A 698 5.68 -24.87 38.06
C ASP A 698 5.23 -25.30 39.47
N GLU A 699 5.42 -24.47 40.49
CA GLU A 699 4.88 -24.74 41.84
C GLU A 699 3.35 -24.65 41.88
N ILE A 700 2.77 -23.68 41.16
CA ILE A 700 1.32 -23.56 41.00
C ILE A 700 0.77 -24.81 40.27
N ASP A 701 1.41 -25.23 39.18
CA ASP A 701 1.04 -26.46 38.44
C ASP A 701 1.06 -27.70 39.34
N LYS A 702 2.11 -27.89 40.15
CA LYS A 702 2.20 -29.04 41.08
C LYS A 702 1.09 -29.05 42.12
N ALA A 703 0.76 -27.88 42.68
CA ALA A 703 -0.29 -27.77 43.69
C ALA A 703 -1.68 -28.02 43.09
N VAL A 704 -1.95 -27.44 41.93
CA VAL A 704 -3.19 -27.66 41.16
C VAL A 704 -3.32 -29.11 40.72
N HIS A 705 -2.27 -29.70 40.16
CA HIS A 705 -2.23 -31.10 39.79
C HIS A 705 -2.61 -31.98 40.97
N LYS A 706 -1.96 -31.78 42.13
CA LYS A 706 -2.27 -32.55 43.34
C LYS A 706 -3.74 -32.43 43.74
N MET A 707 -4.31 -31.23 43.75
CA MET A 707 -5.72 -31.03 44.11
C MET A 707 -6.68 -31.74 43.14
N ILE A 708 -6.38 -31.71 41.84
CA ILE A 708 -7.17 -32.39 40.81
C ILE A 708 -7.13 -33.92 41.01
N ILE A 709 -5.94 -34.46 41.29
CA ILE A 709 -5.74 -35.90 41.53
C ILE A 709 -6.42 -36.35 42.82
N ASP A 710 -6.29 -35.58 43.91
CA ASP A 710 -6.93 -35.87 45.20
C ASP A 710 -8.47 -35.85 45.09
N ALA A 711 -9.02 -35.08 44.14
CA ALA A 711 -10.45 -35.04 43.81
C ALA A 711 -10.90 -36.16 42.84
N GLY A 712 -9.99 -37.06 42.45
CA GLY A 712 -10.28 -38.18 41.54
C GLY A 712 -10.51 -37.77 40.08
N ALA A 713 -10.04 -36.58 39.69
CA ALA A 713 -10.18 -36.04 38.33
C ALA A 713 -8.84 -36.07 37.57
N TYR A 714 -8.90 -35.93 36.25
CA TYR A 714 -7.73 -35.82 35.38
C TYR A 714 -7.52 -34.34 34.97
N PRO A 715 -6.29 -33.80 35.01
CA PRO A 715 -6.02 -32.44 34.51
C PRO A 715 -6.02 -32.43 32.98
N SER A 716 -7.08 -31.88 32.37
CA SER A 716 -7.32 -32.03 30.91
C SER A 716 -6.17 -31.52 30.02
N PRO A 717 -5.47 -30.41 30.34
CA PRO A 717 -4.34 -29.98 29.52
C PRO A 717 -3.22 -31.01 29.42
N LEU A 718 -3.05 -31.88 30.43
CA LEU A 718 -1.92 -32.81 30.50
C LEU A 718 -1.99 -33.85 29.37
N GLY A 719 -1.03 -33.78 28.45
CA GLY A 719 -0.93 -34.65 27.27
C GLY A 719 -1.85 -34.24 26.11
N TYR A 720 -2.67 -33.20 26.24
CA TYR A 720 -3.52 -32.71 25.15
C TYR A 720 -2.65 -32.14 24.02
N GLY A 721 -2.61 -32.81 22.86
CA GLY A 721 -1.72 -32.43 21.76
C GLY A 721 -0.22 -32.44 22.11
N GLY A 722 0.17 -33.11 23.18
CA GLY A 722 1.53 -33.09 23.73
C GLY A 722 1.83 -31.94 24.70
N PHE A 723 0.82 -31.19 25.18
CA PHE A 723 1.04 -30.18 26.23
C PHE A 723 1.58 -30.82 27.52
N PRO A 724 2.67 -30.29 28.11
CA PRO A 724 3.45 -31.03 29.11
C PRO A 724 2.99 -30.85 30.56
N LYS A 725 1.98 -30.00 30.82
CA LYS A 725 1.59 -29.54 32.17
C LYS A 725 0.09 -29.70 32.42
N SER A 726 -0.33 -29.49 33.65
CA SER A 726 -1.69 -29.76 34.15
C SER A 726 -2.61 -28.55 34.05
N VAL A 727 -2.03 -27.35 33.93
CA VAL A 727 -2.69 -26.05 33.89
C VAL A 727 -1.90 -25.13 32.95
N CYS A 728 -2.53 -24.10 32.39
CA CYS A 728 -1.80 -23.04 31.68
C CYS A 728 -1.58 -21.85 32.63
N THR A 729 -0.39 -21.24 32.59
CA THR A 729 -0.03 -20.06 33.38
C THR A 729 0.52 -18.96 32.47
N SER A 730 -0.33 -18.00 32.12
CA SER A 730 -0.03 -16.97 31.12
C SER A 730 0.28 -15.66 31.81
N VAL A 731 1.57 -15.36 31.93
CA VAL A 731 2.06 -14.17 32.62
C VAL A 731 2.20 -13.00 31.65
N ASN A 732 1.63 -11.85 32.02
CA ASN A 732 1.83 -10.56 31.39
C ASN A 732 1.56 -10.49 29.87
N GLU A 733 2.58 -10.44 29.00
CA GLU A 733 2.41 -10.39 27.55
C GLU A 733 2.00 -11.73 26.94
N CYS A 734 2.03 -12.81 27.72
CA CYS A 734 1.47 -14.10 27.36
C CYS A 734 -0.05 -14.03 27.36
N MET A 735 -0.65 -14.14 26.17
CA MET A 735 -2.09 -14.10 25.94
C MET A 735 -2.80 -15.32 26.53
N CYS A 736 -2.31 -16.51 26.21
CA CYS A 736 -2.83 -17.80 26.69
C CYS A 736 -1.79 -18.91 26.48
N HIS A 737 -2.10 -20.12 26.99
CA HIS A 737 -1.31 -21.34 26.81
C HIS A 737 0.15 -21.25 27.27
N GLY A 738 0.45 -20.36 28.23
CA GLY A 738 1.77 -20.33 28.86
C GLY A 738 2.06 -21.64 29.58
N ILE A 739 3.20 -22.28 29.27
CA ILE A 739 3.61 -23.53 29.92
C ILE A 739 4.20 -23.23 31.30
N PRO A 740 3.67 -23.80 32.40
CA PRO A 740 4.31 -23.73 33.72
C PRO A 740 5.78 -24.16 33.71
N ASP A 741 6.65 -23.32 34.25
CA ASP A 741 8.10 -23.47 34.23
C ASP A 741 8.76 -22.89 35.49
N SER A 742 10.10 -22.88 35.51
CA SER A 742 10.88 -22.38 36.65
C SER A 742 10.86 -20.85 36.82
N ARG A 743 10.04 -20.10 36.08
CA ARG A 743 9.95 -18.65 36.23
C ARG A 743 9.20 -18.29 37.50
N GLU A 744 9.89 -17.59 38.39
CA GLU A 744 9.27 -16.95 39.55
C GLU A 744 8.39 -15.76 39.14
N LEU A 745 7.21 -15.66 39.75
CA LEU A 745 6.35 -14.47 39.66
C LEU A 745 7.04 -13.26 40.30
N GLN A 746 6.90 -12.11 39.66
CA GLN A 746 7.47 -10.85 40.14
C GLN A 746 6.36 -9.96 40.71
N ASP A 747 6.74 -9.13 41.69
CA ASP A 747 5.86 -8.05 42.16
C ASP A 747 5.50 -7.12 40.99
N GLY A 748 4.20 -6.93 40.78
CA GLY A 748 3.65 -6.17 39.65
C GLY A 748 3.26 -7.02 38.43
N ASP A 749 3.50 -8.34 38.43
CA ASP A 749 3.00 -9.23 37.38
C ASP A 749 1.47 -9.37 37.43
N ILE A 750 0.86 -9.61 36.27
CA ILE A 750 -0.45 -10.26 36.18
C ILE A 750 -0.29 -11.65 35.58
N ILE A 751 -1.08 -12.60 36.07
CA ILE A 751 -1.04 -14.00 35.62
C ILE A 751 -2.46 -14.52 35.39
N ASN A 752 -2.76 -14.96 34.17
CA ASN A 752 -3.92 -15.81 33.93
C ASN A 752 -3.56 -17.27 34.27
N ILE A 753 -4.42 -17.91 35.05
CA ILE A 753 -4.37 -19.34 35.32
C ILE A 753 -5.62 -19.94 34.70
N ASP A 754 -5.43 -20.93 33.83
CA ASP A 754 -6.48 -21.57 33.06
C ASP A 754 -6.56 -23.06 33.38
N VAL A 755 -7.69 -23.45 33.97
CA VAL A 755 -7.93 -24.72 34.65
C VAL A 755 -9.04 -25.47 33.94
N THR A 756 -8.67 -26.64 33.42
CA THR A 756 -9.64 -27.62 32.93
C THR A 756 -9.48 -28.97 33.62
N VAL A 757 -10.56 -29.51 34.20
CA VAL A 757 -10.56 -30.84 34.84
C VAL A 757 -11.46 -31.80 34.08
N TYR A 758 -11.12 -33.08 34.04
CA TYR A 758 -11.94 -34.16 33.51
C TYR A 758 -12.42 -35.06 34.65
N LEU A 759 -13.71 -34.97 34.97
CA LEU A 759 -14.36 -35.68 36.07
C LEU A 759 -15.63 -36.35 35.57
N ASN A 760 -15.84 -37.62 35.93
CA ASN A 760 -17.03 -38.39 35.57
C ASN A 760 -17.35 -38.41 34.07
N GLY A 761 -16.33 -38.29 33.21
CA GLY A 761 -16.49 -38.28 31.76
C GLY A 761 -16.71 -36.90 31.12
N TYR A 762 -16.62 -35.82 31.90
CA TYR A 762 -16.88 -34.44 31.44
C TYR A 762 -15.73 -33.50 31.79
N HIS A 763 -15.46 -32.55 30.88
CA HIS A 763 -14.53 -31.45 31.06
C HIS A 763 -15.25 -30.24 31.67
N GLY A 764 -14.68 -29.65 32.72
CA GLY A 764 -15.09 -28.34 33.24
C GLY A 764 -13.95 -27.35 33.07
N ASP A 765 -14.23 -26.18 32.50
CA ASP A 765 -13.22 -25.24 32.00
C ASP A 765 -13.42 -23.80 32.47
N THR A 766 -12.37 -23.17 32.98
CA THR A 766 -12.40 -21.81 33.50
C THR A 766 -11.01 -21.22 33.73
N SER A 767 -10.91 -19.91 33.53
CA SER A 767 -9.67 -19.17 33.76
C SER A 767 -9.92 -17.80 34.37
N LYS A 768 -8.92 -17.29 35.09
CA LYS A 768 -8.96 -15.96 35.71
C LYS A 768 -7.57 -15.34 35.72
N THR A 769 -7.51 -14.03 35.46
CA THR A 769 -6.29 -13.24 35.65
C THR A 769 -6.19 -12.74 37.10
N PHE A 770 -5.11 -13.09 37.78
CA PHE A 770 -4.77 -12.69 39.14
C PHE A 770 -3.68 -11.60 39.14
N LEU A 771 -3.72 -10.75 40.16
CA LEU A 771 -2.73 -9.71 40.40
C LEU A 771 -1.65 -10.24 41.35
N CYS A 772 -0.37 -10.13 40.99
CA CYS A 772 0.75 -10.55 41.82
C CYS A 772 1.40 -9.35 42.51
N GLY A 773 1.13 -9.18 43.81
CA GLY A 773 1.67 -8.04 44.57
C GLY A 773 1.05 -6.70 44.15
N ASP A 774 1.86 -5.63 44.07
CA ASP A 774 1.37 -4.29 43.70
C ASP A 774 1.47 -4.02 42.19
N VAL A 775 0.38 -4.29 41.50
CA VAL A 775 0.24 -4.13 40.04
C VAL A 775 -0.05 -2.67 39.65
N ASP A 776 0.46 -2.21 38.52
CA ASP A 776 0.18 -0.87 38.01
C ASP A 776 -1.30 -0.65 37.65
N GLU A 777 -1.76 0.60 37.73
CA GLU A 777 -3.17 0.95 37.51
C GLU A 777 -3.68 0.59 36.09
N PRO A 778 -2.93 0.80 35.00
CA PRO A 778 -3.31 0.31 33.67
C PRO A 778 -3.55 -1.21 33.62
N SER A 779 -2.68 -2.02 34.22
CA SER A 779 -2.84 -3.47 34.28
C SER A 779 -4.03 -3.89 35.15
N LYS A 780 -4.26 -3.22 36.30
CA LYS A 780 -5.47 -3.40 37.13
C LYS A 780 -6.74 -3.10 36.35
N GLN A 781 -6.74 -2.02 35.55
CA GLN A 781 -7.86 -1.64 34.71
C GLN A 781 -8.10 -2.65 33.57
N LEU A 782 -7.04 -3.16 32.93
CA LEU A 782 -7.14 -4.21 31.91
C LEU A 782 -7.85 -5.45 32.48
N VAL A 783 -7.37 -5.97 33.61
CA VAL A 783 -7.93 -7.16 34.28
C VAL A 783 -9.41 -6.96 34.58
N LYS A 784 -9.78 -5.81 35.18
CA LYS A 784 -11.17 -5.48 35.48
C LYS A 784 -12.05 -5.43 34.24
N VAL A 785 -11.60 -4.76 33.17
CA VAL A 785 -12.40 -4.61 31.94
C VAL A 785 -12.54 -5.94 31.20
N THR A 786 -11.54 -6.81 31.23
CA THR A 786 -11.65 -8.18 30.68
C THR A 786 -12.75 -8.98 31.40
N GLU A 787 -12.80 -8.94 32.74
CA GLU A 787 -13.87 -9.58 33.53
C GLU A 787 -15.25 -8.98 33.20
N GLU A 788 -15.36 -7.65 33.13
CA GLU A 788 -16.60 -6.98 32.73
C GLU A 788 -17.04 -7.37 31.31
N CYS A 789 -16.10 -7.52 30.36
CA CYS A 789 -16.37 -7.98 29.00
C CYS A 789 -17.01 -9.37 29.00
N LEU A 790 -16.42 -10.32 29.74
CA LEU A 790 -16.95 -11.68 29.90
C LEU A 790 -18.37 -11.66 30.47
N LEU A 791 -18.57 -11.02 31.62
CA LEU A 791 -19.87 -11.00 32.30
C LEU A 791 -20.97 -10.32 31.46
N ARG A 792 -20.62 -9.21 30.77
CA ARG A 792 -21.55 -8.53 29.85
C ARG A 792 -21.91 -9.42 28.68
N ALA A 793 -20.98 -10.22 28.16
CA ALA A 793 -21.27 -11.16 27.08
C ALA A 793 -22.23 -12.27 27.54
N ILE A 794 -21.94 -12.89 28.69
CA ILE A 794 -22.78 -13.93 29.31
C ILE A 794 -24.20 -13.42 29.55
N SER A 795 -24.36 -12.17 30.02
CA SER A 795 -25.67 -11.56 30.27
C SER A 795 -26.59 -11.50 29.06
N THR A 796 -26.03 -11.64 27.85
CA THR A 796 -26.82 -11.67 26.61
C THR A 796 -27.22 -13.06 26.15
N CYS A 797 -26.67 -14.11 26.75
CA CYS A 797 -26.85 -15.49 26.35
C CYS A 797 -28.17 -16.05 26.86
N LYS A 798 -28.95 -16.64 25.96
CA LYS A 798 -30.20 -17.37 26.22
C LYS A 798 -30.63 -18.11 24.97
N HIS A 799 -31.52 -19.09 25.12
CA HIS A 799 -32.13 -19.80 24.01
C HIS A 799 -32.60 -18.85 22.88
N GLY A 800 -32.26 -19.19 21.62
CA GLY A 800 -32.58 -18.41 20.42
C GLY A 800 -31.65 -17.22 20.15
N THR A 801 -30.72 -16.89 21.05
CA THR A 801 -29.78 -15.78 20.83
C THR A 801 -28.66 -16.21 19.88
N SER A 802 -28.28 -15.34 18.94
CA SER A 802 -27.13 -15.59 18.07
C SER A 802 -25.80 -15.46 18.81
N TYR A 803 -24.88 -16.41 18.61
CA TYR A 803 -23.51 -16.35 19.14
C TYR A 803 -22.78 -15.05 18.79
N LYS A 804 -23.09 -14.43 17.64
CA LYS A 804 -22.50 -13.15 17.19
C LYS A 804 -22.70 -12.00 18.17
N LYS A 805 -23.68 -12.12 19.07
CA LYS A 805 -23.96 -11.10 20.09
C LYS A 805 -22.87 -11.06 21.17
N ILE A 806 -22.21 -12.18 21.45
CA ILE A 806 -21.08 -12.29 22.39
C ILE A 806 -19.95 -11.36 21.96
N GLY A 807 -19.37 -11.60 20.77
CA GLY A 807 -18.24 -10.80 20.30
C GLY A 807 -18.57 -9.31 20.10
N ARG A 808 -19.82 -9.01 19.70
CA ARG A 808 -20.30 -7.62 19.64
C ARG A 808 -20.25 -6.93 21.01
N ARG A 809 -20.74 -7.60 22.07
CA ARG A 809 -20.77 -7.02 23.42
C ARG A 809 -19.39 -6.85 24.03
N ILE A 810 -18.52 -7.82 23.81
CA ILE A 810 -17.12 -7.76 24.27
C ILE A 810 -16.42 -6.59 23.61
N SER A 811 -16.47 -6.48 22.27
CA SER A 811 -15.79 -5.40 21.54
C SER A 811 -16.33 -4.02 21.90
N GLU A 812 -17.66 -3.85 22.00
CA GLU A 812 -18.27 -2.58 22.43
C GLU A 812 -17.79 -2.11 23.81
N HIS A 813 -17.45 -3.03 24.71
CA HIS A 813 -16.97 -2.68 26.04
C HIS A 813 -15.45 -2.45 26.10
N ALA A 814 -14.67 -3.31 25.43
CA ALA A 814 -13.22 -3.17 25.32
C ALA A 814 -12.81 -1.87 24.58
N GLU A 815 -13.45 -1.58 23.44
CA GLU A 815 -13.17 -0.37 22.63
C GLU A 815 -13.44 0.93 23.40
N ARG A 816 -14.45 0.94 24.29
CA ARG A 816 -14.75 2.11 25.13
C ARG A 816 -13.64 2.43 26.13
N HIS A 817 -12.85 1.43 26.51
CA HIS A 817 -11.72 1.58 27.42
C HIS A 817 -10.36 1.64 26.69
N GLY A 818 -10.37 1.56 25.35
CA GLY A 818 -9.14 1.64 24.55
C GLY A 818 -8.33 0.33 24.48
N PHE A 819 -8.92 -0.81 24.85
CA PHE A 819 -8.26 -2.12 24.78
C PHE A 819 -8.61 -2.86 23.48
N GLY A 820 -7.66 -3.63 22.97
CA GLY A 820 -7.85 -4.51 21.82
C GLY A 820 -8.39 -5.88 22.23
N VAL A 821 -9.22 -6.50 21.39
CA VAL A 821 -9.69 -7.89 21.58
C VAL A 821 -8.85 -8.80 20.70
N VAL A 822 -8.21 -9.81 21.28
CA VAL A 822 -7.37 -10.76 20.55
C VAL A 822 -8.23 -11.65 19.65
N GLU A 823 -7.80 -11.85 18.40
CA GLU A 823 -8.59 -12.55 17.38
C GLU A 823 -8.15 -14.00 17.10
N CYS A 824 -6.96 -14.39 17.55
CA CYS A 824 -6.37 -15.70 17.26
C CYS A 824 -6.88 -16.85 18.14
N PHE A 825 -7.61 -16.53 19.22
CA PHE A 825 -8.22 -17.50 20.13
C PHE A 825 -9.73 -17.23 20.27
N VAL A 826 -10.49 -18.30 20.48
CA VAL A 826 -11.96 -18.35 20.42
C VAL A 826 -12.46 -19.29 21.50
N GLY A 827 -13.67 -19.03 22.01
CA GLY A 827 -14.34 -19.99 22.88
C GLY A 827 -14.86 -21.20 22.09
N HIS A 828 -15.27 -22.22 22.81
CA HIS A 828 -15.62 -23.52 22.25
C HIS A 828 -16.73 -24.23 23.02
N GLY A 829 -17.40 -25.19 22.39
CA GLY A 829 -18.20 -26.17 23.10
C GLY A 829 -17.32 -27.01 24.03
N VAL A 830 -17.82 -27.30 25.23
CA VAL A 830 -17.11 -28.08 26.26
C VAL A 830 -18.09 -28.97 27.00
N GLY A 831 -17.70 -30.22 27.22
CA GLY A 831 -18.58 -31.26 27.78
C GLY A 831 -17.86 -32.60 27.85
N LYS A 832 -18.38 -33.63 27.19
CA LYS A 832 -17.66 -34.92 27.07
C LYS A 832 -16.38 -34.79 26.24
N VAL A 833 -16.38 -33.81 25.34
CA VAL A 833 -15.22 -33.39 24.54
C VAL A 833 -14.68 -32.09 25.11
N PHE A 834 -13.35 -31.96 25.14
CA PHE A 834 -12.67 -30.75 25.62
C PHE A 834 -12.98 -29.55 24.72
N HIS A 835 -12.67 -29.64 23.42
CA HIS A 835 -12.95 -28.58 22.43
C HIS A 835 -13.89 -29.09 21.33
N SER A 836 -15.09 -28.52 21.23
CA SER A 836 -16.06 -28.83 20.19
C SER A 836 -16.76 -27.58 19.64
N GLU A 837 -17.65 -27.75 18.67
CA GLU A 837 -18.60 -26.70 18.27
C GLU A 837 -19.54 -26.38 19.45
N PRO A 838 -20.03 -25.14 19.59
CA PRO A 838 -19.84 -24.00 18.68
C PRO A 838 -18.51 -23.28 18.91
N ILE A 839 -17.93 -22.76 17.83
CA ILE A 839 -16.85 -21.76 17.93
C ILE A 839 -17.42 -20.38 18.34
N ILE A 840 -16.90 -19.81 19.41
CA ILE A 840 -17.33 -18.54 19.99
C ILE A 840 -16.29 -17.44 19.75
N TYR A 841 -16.61 -16.51 18.85
CA TYR A 841 -15.74 -15.37 18.58
C TYR A 841 -15.95 -14.22 19.60
N HIS A 842 -14.87 -13.70 20.15
CA HIS A 842 -14.87 -12.61 21.14
C HIS A 842 -14.82 -11.21 20.50
N GLN A 843 -14.40 -11.13 19.25
CA GLN A 843 -14.39 -9.90 18.47
C GLN A 843 -15.71 -9.69 17.74
N LYS A 844 -16.05 -8.42 17.50
CA LYS A 844 -17.20 -8.05 16.68
C LYS A 844 -16.94 -8.48 15.24
N LEU A 845 -17.72 -9.45 14.78
CA LEU A 845 -17.68 -9.89 13.39
C LEU A 845 -18.23 -8.78 12.48
N THR A 846 -17.34 -8.02 11.83
CA THR A 846 -17.70 -7.07 10.78
C THR A 846 -17.70 -7.78 9.42
N GLY A 847 -18.05 -7.07 8.33
CA GLY A 847 -18.38 -7.60 6.99
C GLY A 847 -17.46 -8.68 6.38
N VAL A 848 -16.29 -8.91 6.99
CA VAL A 848 -15.36 -9.97 6.66
C VAL A 848 -15.64 -11.33 7.34
N LEU A 849 -15.62 -11.40 8.67
CA LEU A 849 -15.88 -12.65 9.41
C LEU A 849 -17.32 -13.17 9.25
N LEU A 850 -18.25 -12.33 8.78
CA LEU A 850 -19.60 -12.77 8.40
C LEU A 850 -19.61 -13.77 7.23
N ALA A 851 -18.57 -13.77 6.38
CA ALA A 851 -18.56 -14.49 5.10
C ALA A 851 -17.61 -15.70 5.01
N THR A 852 -16.77 -15.97 6.03
CA THR A 852 -15.71 -17.01 5.98
C THR A 852 -15.82 -18.12 7.02
N GLY A 853 -16.73 -18.04 8.00
CA GLY A 853 -17.03 -19.18 8.86
C GLY A 853 -18.09 -20.08 8.21
N ASN A 854 -18.14 -21.35 8.61
CA ASN A 854 -19.31 -22.23 8.46
C ASN A 854 -20.51 -21.67 9.25
N ASN A 855 -20.94 -20.47 8.87
CA ASN A 855 -21.93 -19.65 9.55
C ASN A 855 -23.29 -20.15 9.11
N ARG A 856 -23.66 -21.36 9.56
CA ARG A 856 -25.06 -21.53 9.92
C ARG A 856 -25.34 -20.41 10.92
N PRO A 857 -26.44 -19.64 10.80
CA PRO A 857 -26.86 -18.73 11.85
C PRO A 857 -27.15 -19.55 13.11
N GLY A 858 -26.10 -19.89 13.84
CA GLY A 858 -26.17 -20.66 15.06
C GLY A 858 -26.84 -19.79 16.10
N GLN A 859 -27.98 -20.27 16.57
CA GLN A 859 -28.60 -19.77 17.77
C GLN A 859 -28.21 -20.69 18.92
N MET A 860 -28.06 -20.10 20.10
CA MET A 860 -27.90 -20.84 21.34
C MET A 860 -29.14 -21.69 21.58
N VAL A 861 -28.94 -22.96 21.93
CA VAL A 861 -30.02 -23.91 22.21
C VAL A 861 -30.04 -24.23 23.70
N GLU A 862 -31.21 -24.49 24.27
CA GLU A 862 -31.33 -24.82 25.69
C GLU A 862 -30.69 -26.20 25.95
N GLY A 863 -29.96 -26.33 27.06
CA GLY A 863 -29.21 -27.55 27.38
C GLY A 863 -27.78 -27.56 26.83
N GLN A 864 -27.39 -26.53 26.09
CA GLN A 864 -26.06 -26.44 25.48
C GLN A 864 -25.01 -25.87 26.42
N THR A 865 -23.79 -26.39 26.38
CA THR A 865 -22.62 -25.83 27.10
C THR A 865 -21.51 -25.37 26.17
N PHE A 866 -20.89 -24.23 26.50
CA PHE A 866 -19.72 -23.68 25.81
C PHE A 866 -18.99 -22.66 26.69
N THR A 867 -17.76 -22.32 26.32
CA THR A 867 -16.90 -21.32 26.97
C THR A 867 -17.08 -19.95 26.32
N ILE A 868 -16.95 -18.90 27.14
CA ILE A 868 -16.68 -17.54 26.68
C ILE A 868 -15.38 -17.12 27.39
N GLU A 869 -14.34 -16.81 26.62
CA GLU A 869 -12.96 -16.67 27.12
C GLU A 869 -12.21 -15.46 26.51
N PRO A 870 -12.74 -14.21 26.60
CA PRO A 870 -12.13 -13.07 25.96
C PRO A 870 -10.72 -12.78 26.48
N ILE A 871 -9.79 -12.61 25.55
CA ILE A 871 -8.45 -12.09 25.81
C ILE A 871 -8.40 -10.63 25.34
N LEU A 872 -8.07 -9.70 26.23
CA LEU A 872 -7.84 -8.30 25.90
C LEU A 872 -6.36 -7.94 26.02
N SER A 873 -5.90 -7.01 25.19
CA SER A 873 -4.53 -6.47 25.20
C SER A 873 -4.53 -4.94 25.31
N ILE A 874 -3.55 -4.39 26.03
CA ILE A 874 -3.33 -2.93 26.11
C ILE A 874 -2.76 -2.36 24.81
N GLY A 875 -2.01 -3.16 24.05
CA GLY A 875 -1.34 -2.74 22.83
C GLY A 875 -1.75 -3.57 21.63
N SER A 876 -0.80 -4.31 21.07
CA SER A 876 -1.04 -5.16 19.91
C SER A 876 -1.98 -6.32 20.23
N ILE A 877 -2.88 -6.61 19.28
CA ILE A 877 -3.71 -7.82 19.26
C ILE A 877 -3.08 -8.94 18.41
N ASP A 878 -1.97 -8.64 17.72
CA ASP A 878 -1.25 -9.63 16.93
C ASP A 878 -0.48 -10.57 17.85
N CYS A 879 -0.63 -11.87 17.60
CA CYS A 879 -0.03 -12.97 18.36
C CYS A 879 1.21 -13.53 17.65
N ASP A 880 2.28 -13.77 18.43
CA ASP A 880 3.43 -14.57 18.06
C ASP A 880 3.50 -15.81 18.94
N MET A 881 3.81 -16.97 18.36
CA MET A 881 3.83 -18.25 19.06
C MET A 881 5.27 -18.67 19.31
N TRP A 882 5.61 -19.01 20.55
CA TRP A 882 6.95 -19.44 20.91
C TRP A 882 7.32 -20.77 20.24
N GLY A 883 8.63 -21.06 20.19
CA GLY A 883 9.16 -22.28 19.61
C GLY A 883 8.79 -23.57 20.37
N ASP A 884 8.11 -23.47 21.51
CA ASP A 884 7.49 -24.60 22.20
C ASP A 884 6.15 -25.05 21.58
N GLY A 885 5.58 -24.26 20.66
CA GLY A 885 4.34 -24.57 19.95
C GLY A 885 3.06 -24.28 20.73
N TRP A 886 3.13 -23.68 21.92
CA TRP A 886 1.99 -23.42 22.80
C TRP A 886 1.90 -21.96 23.26
N THR A 887 2.99 -21.43 23.81
CA THR A 887 2.96 -20.13 24.47
C THR A 887 2.74 -19.01 23.45
N ALA A 888 1.62 -18.31 23.58
CA ALA A 888 1.18 -17.25 22.67
C ALA A 888 1.36 -15.88 23.31
N VAL A 889 2.14 -15.00 22.69
CA VAL A 889 2.50 -13.68 23.25
C VAL A 889 2.12 -12.53 22.32
N THR A 890 1.93 -11.33 22.87
CA THR A 890 1.79 -10.10 22.08
C THR A 890 3.07 -9.76 21.32
N THR A 891 2.93 -9.38 20.05
CA THR A 891 4.06 -9.03 19.17
C THR A 891 4.85 -7.78 19.58
N ASP A 892 4.25 -6.90 20.38
CA ASP A 892 4.85 -5.67 20.88
C ASP A 892 5.31 -5.75 22.35
N GLY A 893 5.06 -6.89 23.02
CA GLY A 893 5.35 -7.10 24.45
C GLY A 893 4.36 -6.39 25.38
N SER A 894 3.21 -5.93 24.88
CA SER A 894 2.15 -5.36 25.69
C SER A 894 1.45 -6.43 26.54
N VAL A 895 0.91 -6.02 27.69
CA VAL A 895 0.22 -6.91 28.64
C VAL A 895 -1.15 -7.34 28.10
N ALA A 896 -1.50 -8.61 28.32
CA ALA A 896 -2.78 -9.21 28.00
C ALA A 896 -3.44 -9.83 29.26
N ALA A 897 -4.77 -9.86 29.28
CA ALA A 897 -5.55 -10.50 30.34
C ALA A 897 -6.70 -11.31 29.75
N GLN A 898 -7.02 -12.43 30.39
CA GLN A 898 -8.08 -13.36 30.02
C GLN A 898 -8.94 -13.74 31.23
N PHE A 899 -10.23 -13.91 30.99
CA PHE A 899 -11.18 -14.51 31.92
C PHE A 899 -12.06 -15.48 31.16
N GLU A 900 -12.50 -16.55 31.82
CA GLU A 900 -13.32 -17.56 31.18
C GLU A 900 -14.32 -18.22 32.12
N HIS A 901 -15.51 -18.47 31.56
CA HIS A 901 -16.48 -19.35 32.17
C HIS A 901 -17.05 -20.36 31.17
N THR A 902 -17.24 -21.59 31.64
CA THR A 902 -18.19 -22.53 31.05
C THR A 902 -19.62 -22.14 31.45
N ILE A 903 -20.48 -21.96 30.46
CA ILE A 903 -21.90 -21.60 30.66
C ILE A 903 -22.85 -22.66 30.11
N LEU A 904 -23.98 -22.87 30.79
CA LEU A 904 -25.13 -23.64 30.31
C LEU A 904 -26.22 -22.69 29.82
N ILE A 905 -26.69 -22.88 28.59
CA ILE A 905 -27.83 -22.12 28.06
C ILE A 905 -29.14 -22.66 28.61
N THR A 906 -29.95 -21.74 29.15
CA THR A 906 -31.32 -22.01 29.60
C THR A 906 -32.33 -21.29 28.71
N ARG A 907 -33.62 -21.60 28.91
CA ARG A 907 -34.71 -20.93 28.18
C ARG A 907 -34.73 -19.42 28.38
N SER A 908 -34.43 -18.92 29.58
CA SER A 908 -34.52 -17.51 29.95
C SER A 908 -33.18 -16.78 30.02
N GLY A 909 -32.05 -17.50 30.04
CA GLY A 909 -30.72 -16.92 30.28
C GLY A 909 -29.58 -17.92 30.04
N ALA A 910 -28.50 -17.74 30.79
CA ALA A 910 -27.41 -18.70 30.91
C ALA A 910 -27.03 -18.87 32.38
N GLU A 911 -26.74 -20.11 32.78
CA GLU A 911 -26.19 -20.47 34.08
C GLU A 911 -24.67 -20.53 33.96
N ILE A 912 -23.94 -19.82 34.83
CA ILE A 912 -22.48 -19.91 34.90
C ILE A 912 -22.15 -21.15 35.74
N LEU A 913 -21.62 -22.19 35.12
CA LEU A 913 -21.32 -23.46 35.80
C LEU A 913 -20.04 -23.40 36.63
N THR A 914 -19.10 -22.52 36.24
CA THR A 914 -17.81 -22.32 36.93
C THR A 914 -17.81 -21.06 37.81
N LYS A 915 -18.95 -20.75 38.44
CA LYS A 915 -19.04 -19.60 39.35
C LYS A 915 -18.23 -19.90 40.61
N CYS A 916 -17.21 -19.09 40.87
CA CYS A 916 -16.48 -19.06 42.13
C CYS A 916 -17.28 -18.28 43.19
#